data_AF-A0A9W8A2Z4-F1
#
_entry.id   AF-A0A9W8A2Z4-F1
#
_cell.length_a   1.000
_cell.length_b   1.000
_cell.length_c   1.000
_cell.angle_alpha   90.00
_cell.angle_beta   90.00
_cell.angle_gamma   90.00
#
_symmetry.space_group_name_H-M   'P 1'
#
loop_
_entity.id
_entity.type
_entity.pdbx_description
1 polymer ?
#
loop_
_entity_poly.entity_id
_entity_poly.type
_entity_poly.pdbx_seq_one_letter_code
_entity_poly.pdbx_strand_id
1 'polypeptide(L)'
;MKTFGAARLTVLGTMAAAMFSSSVLVSAASDVLDLGESNFSKRILSEPLALVEFYAPWCGHCKALAPHYEAAATELKELNIPVAKVNCVDEQTLCDEYGVQGYPSIKVFSEGTPSDYQGQRTTEDIVSHVKRLKLPAVTDLTADKLADFKSSEKAVIVGYFDEKNSAAYQTFEAVAKQLRDKLTFGAVLDDNTAKAEGLTAPAVAVYTADSDEPFTLSGADAITALPDLRKFVEVNSLPLLDDIGQHNYAAYMGAGLPLAFIFHIDDDMKKELTDIFTPVAKKFRGKANLVLIDANTFAKQADFLNLREQWPAVGVLGTTGLKYPMDQNKNITAETADDFFTRLAAGEATPFVKSGPIPEDNSGPVKVIVADEFEKIVMDPSKDVLIEFYAPWCGHCKKLAPVWEELGEKYADHPSIVVAKLDGTENDVPVKPEDFQIQGFPTIKLVKRGTNEVVEYSGDRSLETFEEFLSTHVAPAGVVEKVEELAGDVKDAAAAKVAETGEKAEELKDAAAAKAGDAKEAAKDTAEAAAQKASEIKDAAAEKLAEAKSKVTELKEAFADSVGHAKDVAALKLAEAEVTVAELQAAAAEKAGEAKDAAAKKLAKAEAKVAELKAAAEEKAAEAKETLAGAIHDEL
;
A
#
# COMPACT_ATOMS: atom_id res chain seq x y z
N MET A 1 69.31 60.94 -41.45
CA MET A 1 68.70 59.62 -41.73
C MET A 1 68.54 58.89 -40.40
N LYS A 2 67.31 58.48 -40.02
CA LYS A 2 66.95 57.36 -39.12
C LYS A 2 67.61 57.38 -37.70
N THR A 3 66.96 57.22 -36.54
CA THR A 3 65.75 56.48 -36.13
C THR A 3 65.57 56.73 -34.61
N PHE A 4 64.30 56.75 -34.19
CA PHE A 4 63.68 56.53 -32.86
C PHE A 4 64.51 56.34 -31.58
N GLY A 5 64.18 57.14 -30.55
CA GLY A 5 63.37 56.68 -29.41
C GLY A 5 64.09 56.36 -28.10
N ALA A 6 64.15 57.32 -27.15
CA ALA A 6 64.45 57.05 -25.74
C ALA A 6 63.74 58.04 -24.80
N ALA A 7 62.83 57.48 -23.99
CA ALA A 7 62.65 57.61 -22.54
C ALA A 7 62.67 58.97 -21.79
N ARG A 8 61.68 59.04 -20.87
CA ARG A 8 61.59 59.76 -19.57
C ARG A 8 61.24 61.25 -19.58
N LEU A 9 60.06 61.54 -19.01
CA LEU A 9 59.89 62.72 -18.16
C LEU A 9 58.95 62.42 -16.98
N THR A 10 59.52 62.54 -15.78
CA THR A 10 58.87 62.46 -14.47
C THR A 10 58.23 63.82 -14.15
N VAL A 11 56.99 63.86 -13.65
CA VAL A 11 56.41 65.07 -13.05
C VAL A 11 55.66 64.72 -11.75
N LEU A 12 55.91 65.60 -10.78
CA LEU A 12 55.50 65.65 -9.37
C LEU A 12 53.99 65.61 -9.11
N GLY A 13 53.62 65.20 -7.89
CA GLY A 13 52.29 65.42 -7.32
C GLY A 13 52.17 65.08 -5.83
N THR A 14 52.57 66.05 -4.99
CA THR A 14 52.31 66.29 -3.54
C THR A 14 51.29 65.44 -2.76
N MET A 15 51.71 65.02 -1.55
CA MET A 15 50.90 64.47 -0.44
C MET A 15 49.85 65.46 0.08
N ALA A 16 48.61 64.99 0.27
CA ALA A 16 47.63 65.56 1.19
C ALA A 16 47.01 64.41 2.00
N ALA A 17 47.17 64.47 3.32
CA ALA A 17 46.60 63.52 4.27
C ALA A 17 45.14 63.88 4.56
N ALA A 18 44.22 62.97 4.24
CA ALA A 18 42.81 63.06 4.64
C ALA A 18 42.53 62.04 5.75
N MET A 19 42.02 62.51 6.88
CA MET A 19 41.53 61.69 7.99
C MET A 19 40.32 60.85 7.52
N PHE A 20 40.45 59.53 7.53
CA PHE A 20 39.32 58.62 7.42
C PHE A 20 38.72 58.40 8.81
N SER A 21 37.54 58.97 9.04
CA SER A 21 36.67 58.55 10.14
C SER A 21 36.18 57.14 9.82
N SER A 22 36.68 56.14 10.52
CA SER A 22 36.22 54.75 10.38
C SER A 22 34.93 54.59 11.15
N SER A 23 33.81 54.59 10.43
CA SER A 23 32.53 54.10 10.95
C SER A 23 32.64 52.60 11.17
N VAL A 24 32.74 52.18 12.43
CA VAL A 24 32.58 50.78 12.83
C VAL A 24 31.11 50.41 12.60
N LEU A 25 30.83 49.61 11.57
CA LEU A 25 29.58 48.89 11.46
C LEU A 25 29.56 47.84 12.58
N VAL A 26 28.78 48.09 13.62
CA VAL A 26 28.39 47.06 14.58
C VAL A 26 27.47 46.10 13.82
N SER A 27 27.99 44.93 13.44
CA SER A 27 27.14 43.80 13.07
C SER A 27 26.34 43.43 14.32
N ALA A 28 25.02 43.63 14.30
CA ALA A 28 24.16 43.03 15.31
C ALA A 28 24.43 41.52 15.32
N ALA A 29 24.66 40.95 16.50
CA ALA A 29 24.78 39.50 16.62
C ALA A 29 23.41 38.88 16.24
N SER A 30 23.42 37.93 15.31
CA SER A 30 22.22 37.17 14.95
C SER A 30 21.74 36.34 16.15
N ASP A 31 20.42 36.26 16.32
CA ASP A 31 19.78 35.41 17.33
C ASP A 31 19.52 33.99 16.81
N VAL A 32 19.77 33.73 15.52
CA VAL A 32 19.74 32.40 14.92
C VAL A 32 21.07 31.69 15.16
N LEU A 33 21.02 30.55 15.83
CA LEU A 33 22.20 29.72 16.11
C LEU A 33 22.69 29.02 14.84
N ASP A 34 23.96 29.15 14.53
CA ASP A 34 24.60 28.40 13.44
C ASP A 34 25.13 27.07 13.99
N LEU A 35 24.53 25.95 13.54
CA LEU A 35 24.78 24.62 14.07
C LEU A 35 25.31 23.67 13.00
N GLY A 36 26.12 22.71 13.46
CA GLY A 36 26.63 21.58 12.69
C GLY A 36 26.74 20.34 13.59
N GLU A 37 27.24 19.23 13.05
CA GLU A 37 27.26 17.92 13.73
C GLU A 37 27.84 17.99 15.15
N SER A 38 28.92 18.76 15.33
CA SER A 38 29.66 18.86 16.60
C SER A 38 28.89 19.53 17.75
N ASN A 39 27.89 20.36 17.45
CA ASN A 39 27.19 21.16 18.45
C ASN A 39 25.66 20.98 18.45
N PHE A 40 25.10 20.31 17.45
CA PHE A 40 23.66 20.14 17.25
C PHE A 40 22.99 19.45 18.44
N SER A 41 23.43 18.24 18.77
CA SER A 41 22.81 17.42 19.83
C SER A 41 22.74 18.15 21.17
N LYS A 42 23.80 18.87 21.54
CA LYS A 42 23.88 19.61 22.81
C LYS A 42 23.03 20.88 22.83
N ARG A 43 22.69 21.45 21.67
CA ARG A 43 21.94 22.72 21.59
C ARG A 43 20.48 22.54 21.25
N ILE A 44 20.11 21.41 20.65
CA ILE A 44 18.75 21.14 20.19
C ILE A 44 18.11 20.01 20.99
N LEU A 45 18.78 18.85 21.11
CA LEU A 45 18.14 17.66 21.71
C LEU A 45 18.00 17.73 23.23
N SER A 46 18.75 18.62 23.90
CA SER A 46 18.61 18.86 25.35
C SER A 46 17.52 19.87 25.70
N GLU A 47 16.98 20.58 24.70
CA GLU A 47 16.01 21.64 24.90
C GLU A 47 14.58 21.08 24.76
N PRO A 48 13.62 21.49 25.61
CA PRO A 48 12.25 20.97 25.53
C PRO A 48 11.57 21.29 24.20
N LEU A 49 11.94 22.41 23.58
CA LEU A 49 11.42 22.87 22.30
C LEU A 49 12.49 23.69 21.59
N ALA A 50 12.75 23.41 20.32
CA ALA A 50 13.66 24.17 19.46
C ALA A 50 13.18 24.17 18.00
N LEU A 51 13.60 25.17 17.22
CA LEU A 51 13.29 25.28 15.79
C LEU A 51 14.59 25.27 14.98
N VAL A 52 14.64 24.48 13.91
CA VAL A 52 15.84 24.33 13.06
C VAL A 52 15.48 24.48 11.58
N GLU A 53 16.17 25.38 10.89
CA GLU A 53 16.16 25.49 9.42
C GLU A 53 17.32 24.69 8.82
N PHE A 54 17.01 23.75 7.94
CA PHE A 54 17.98 23.07 7.09
C PHE A 54 17.98 23.75 5.72
N TYR A 55 19.12 24.33 5.33
CA TYR A 55 19.21 25.21 4.17
C TYR A 55 20.45 24.97 3.31
N ALA A 56 20.46 25.60 2.14
CA ALA A 56 21.66 25.73 1.31
C ALA A 56 21.87 27.22 0.94
N PRO A 57 23.11 27.73 0.95
CA PRO A 57 23.41 29.16 0.76
C PRO A 57 23.05 29.68 -0.63
N TRP A 58 22.92 28.80 -1.63
CA TRP A 58 22.52 29.16 -2.98
C TRP A 58 21.00 29.13 -3.20
N CYS A 59 20.21 28.59 -2.27
CA CYS A 59 18.76 28.44 -2.44
C CYS A 59 18.02 29.78 -2.30
N GLY A 60 17.23 30.13 -3.32
CA GLY A 60 16.45 31.37 -3.33
C GLY A 60 15.37 31.43 -2.23
N HIS A 61 14.67 30.33 -1.97
CA HIS A 61 13.64 30.27 -0.93
C HIS A 61 14.22 30.42 0.49
N CYS A 62 15.44 29.91 0.73
CA CYS A 62 16.11 30.11 2.03
C CYS A 62 16.49 31.58 2.23
N LYS A 63 16.99 32.24 1.19
CA LYS A 63 17.29 33.69 1.23
C LYS A 63 16.05 34.52 1.48
N ALA A 64 14.89 34.12 0.94
CA ALA A 64 13.62 34.78 1.17
C ALA A 64 13.10 34.57 2.61
N LEU A 65 13.33 33.38 3.20
CA LEU A 65 12.95 33.04 4.57
C LEU A 65 13.84 33.74 5.62
N ALA A 66 15.14 33.89 5.36
CA ALA A 66 16.13 34.41 6.30
C ALA A 66 15.69 35.65 7.11
N PRO A 67 15.14 36.74 6.53
CA PRO A 67 14.70 37.90 7.32
C PRO A 67 13.54 37.58 8.26
N HIS A 68 12.61 36.72 7.87
CA HIS A 68 11.51 36.27 8.74
C HIS A 68 12.01 35.35 9.85
N TYR A 69 12.99 34.50 9.55
CA TYR A 69 13.57 33.56 10.49
C TYR A 69 14.39 34.25 11.59
N GLU A 70 15.15 35.31 11.24
CA GLU A 70 15.86 36.14 12.22
C GLU A 70 14.90 36.89 13.15
N ALA A 71 13.79 37.42 12.61
CA ALA A 71 12.77 38.08 13.41
C ALA A 71 12.08 37.08 14.37
N ALA A 72 11.76 35.88 13.88
CA ALA A 72 11.19 34.82 14.71
C ALA A 72 12.17 34.38 15.81
N ALA A 73 13.46 34.26 15.51
CA ALA A 73 14.49 33.95 16.49
C ALA A 73 14.54 34.99 17.61
N THR A 74 14.48 36.27 17.26
CA THR A 74 14.47 37.38 18.23
C THR A 74 13.28 37.27 19.19
N GLU A 75 12.07 37.01 18.67
CA GLU A 75 10.88 36.87 19.52
C GLU A 75 10.88 35.59 20.37
N LEU A 76 11.31 34.46 19.79
CA LEU A 76 11.31 33.16 20.47
C LEU A 76 12.39 33.04 21.54
N LYS A 77 13.47 33.84 21.41
CA LYS A 77 14.52 33.96 22.41
C LYS A 77 13.99 34.45 23.77
N GLU A 78 12.99 35.34 23.79
CA GLU A 78 12.34 35.80 25.04
C GLU A 78 11.66 34.65 25.79
N LEU A 79 11.31 33.57 25.07
CA LEU A 79 10.70 32.37 25.62
C LEU A 79 11.70 31.26 25.91
N ASN A 80 13.00 31.51 25.77
CA ASN A 80 14.08 30.53 25.82
C ASN A 80 13.88 29.36 24.83
N ILE A 81 13.39 29.65 23.63
CA ILE A 81 13.25 28.64 22.57
C ILE A 81 14.38 28.87 21.56
N PRO A 82 15.35 27.96 21.43
CA PRO A 82 16.42 28.08 20.46
C PRO A 82 15.86 28.04 19.04
N VAL A 83 16.34 28.97 18.22
CA VAL A 83 16.13 28.98 16.77
C VAL A 83 17.49 28.84 16.11
N ALA A 84 17.63 27.88 15.22
CA ALA A 84 18.90 27.49 14.64
C ALA A 84 18.82 27.25 13.15
N LYS A 85 19.96 27.26 12.48
CA LYS A 85 20.11 26.87 11.08
C LYS A 85 21.28 25.90 10.90
N VAL A 86 21.14 25.01 9.94
CA VAL A 86 22.14 24.01 9.53
C VAL A 86 22.36 24.14 8.03
N ASN A 87 23.61 24.40 7.63
CA ASN A 87 23.98 24.43 6.22
C ASN A 87 24.22 23.00 5.70
N CYS A 88 23.27 22.47 4.93
CA CYS A 88 23.37 21.11 4.38
C CYS A 88 24.41 20.95 3.27
N VAL A 89 25.01 22.04 2.78
CA VAL A 89 26.18 21.92 1.89
C VAL A 89 27.41 21.45 2.67
N ASP A 90 27.55 21.91 3.92
CA ASP A 90 28.69 21.61 4.79
C ASP A 90 28.41 20.40 5.69
N GLU A 91 27.16 20.23 6.14
CA GLU A 91 26.73 19.25 7.14
C GLU A 91 25.79 18.18 6.55
N GLN A 92 26.20 17.54 5.44
CA GLN A 92 25.36 16.61 4.68
C GLN A 92 24.84 15.43 5.52
N THR A 93 25.70 14.80 6.33
CA THR A 93 25.31 13.65 7.16
C THR A 93 24.18 13.99 8.11
N LEU A 94 24.25 15.16 8.75
CA LEU A 94 23.23 15.64 9.67
C LEU A 94 21.90 15.88 8.95
N CYS A 95 21.94 16.42 7.74
CA CYS A 95 20.74 16.65 6.94
C CYS A 95 20.10 15.34 6.45
N ASP A 96 20.92 14.35 6.07
CA ASP A 96 20.46 13.02 5.69
C ASP A 96 19.85 12.27 6.90
N GLU A 97 20.45 12.38 8.09
CA GLU A 97 19.95 11.81 9.34
C GLU A 97 18.51 12.27 9.65
N TYR A 98 18.22 13.54 9.41
CA TYR A 98 16.88 14.10 9.61
C TYR A 98 16.00 14.07 8.35
N GLY A 99 16.42 13.37 7.29
CA GLY A 99 15.62 13.15 6.08
C GLY A 99 15.31 14.42 5.29
N VAL A 100 16.25 15.35 5.20
CA VAL A 100 16.06 16.61 4.46
C VAL A 100 16.11 16.34 2.95
N GLN A 101 14.97 16.48 2.27
CA GLN A 101 14.85 16.21 0.82
C GLN A 101 14.85 17.48 -0.04
N GLY A 102 14.78 18.67 0.57
CA GLY A 102 14.72 19.94 -0.13
C GLY A 102 14.92 21.14 0.79
N TYR A 103 15.12 22.33 0.20
CA TYR A 103 15.48 23.53 0.94
C TYR A 103 14.53 24.71 0.70
N PRO A 104 14.21 25.52 1.74
CA PRO A 104 14.47 25.23 3.16
C PRO A 104 13.54 24.12 3.66
N SER A 105 14.05 23.28 4.56
CA SER A 105 13.23 22.39 5.39
C SER A 105 13.30 22.89 6.83
N ILE A 106 12.15 23.18 7.45
CA ILE A 106 12.11 23.66 8.83
C ILE A 106 11.57 22.53 9.69
N LYS A 107 12.30 22.17 10.74
CA LYS A 107 11.88 21.16 11.72
C LYS A 107 11.74 21.78 13.11
N VAL A 108 10.70 21.38 13.81
CA VAL A 108 10.52 21.64 15.24
C VAL A 108 11.00 20.40 16.00
N PHE A 109 11.83 20.60 17.01
CA PHE A 109 12.27 19.55 17.92
C PHE A 109 11.53 19.73 19.23
N SER A 110 10.70 18.76 19.62
CA SER A 110 9.95 18.75 20.87
C SER A 110 10.40 17.55 21.71
N GLU A 111 10.99 17.80 22.88
CA GLU A 111 11.60 16.76 23.73
C GLU A 111 12.56 15.84 22.92
N GLY A 112 13.35 16.44 22.01
CA GLY A 112 14.27 15.74 21.11
C GLY A 112 13.63 15.04 19.90
N THR A 113 12.30 15.00 19.80
CA THR A 113 11.60 14.39 18.64
C THR A 113 11.39 15.45 17.55
N PRO A 114 11.88 15.22 16.31
CA PRO A 114 11.69 16.16 15.20
C PRO A 114 10.31 16.00 14.53
N SER A 115 9.70 17.10 14.12
CA SER A 115 8.52 17.17 13.25
C SER A 115 8.68 18.28 12.22
N ASP A 116 8.16 18.09 11.02
CA ASP A 116 8.24 19.12 9.97
C ASP A 116 7.28 20.28 10.25
N TYR A 117 7.77 21.51 10.07
CA TYR A 117 6.93 22.69 10.02
C TYR A 117 6.37 22.88 8.61
N GLN A 118 5.04 22.77 8.49
CA GLN A 118 4.29 22.89 7.23
C GLN A 118 3.54 24.21 7.09
N GLY A 119 3.71 25.13 8.05
CA GLY A 119 3.05 26.44 8.04
C GLY A 119 3.69 27.42 7.04
N GLN A 120 3.11 28.61 6.95
CA GLN A 120 3.63 29.69 6.12
C GLN A 120 4.99 30.17 6.62
N ARG A 121 5.84 30.61 5.71
CA ARG A 121 7.23 31.02 5.99
C ARG A 121 7.35 32.49 6.39
N THR A 122 6.42 32.95 7.23
CA THR A 122 6.36 34.32 7.78
C THR A 122 6.82 34.32 9.24
N THR A 123 7.13 35.49 9.78
CA THR A 123 7.52 35.62 11.20
C THR A 123 6.37 35.21 12.11
N GLU A 124 5.18 35.73 11.82
CA GLU A 124 3.98 35.59 12.65
C GLU A 124 3.54 34.12 12.76
N ASP A 125 3.52 33.39 11.63
CA ASP A 125 3.09 31.99 11.59
C ASP A 125 4.08 31.08 12.31
N ILE A 126 5.39 31.29 12.10
CA ILE A 126 6.45 30.53 12.79
C ILE A 126 6.36 30.76 14.31
N VAL A 127 6.32 32.01 14.74
CA VAL A 127 6.28 32.36 16.18
C VAL A 127 5.02 31.81 16.83
N SER A 128 3.87 31.95 16.18
CA SER A 128 2.59 31.48 16.72
C SER A 128 2.56 29.96 16.85
N HIS A 129 3.07 29.24 15.84
CA HIS A 129 3.18 27.79 15.87
C HIS A 129 4.07 27.31 17.02
N VAL A 130 5.26 27.88 17.16
CA VAL A 130 6.21 27.49 18.20
C VAL A 130 5.70 27.87 19.61
N LYS A 131 5.05 29.04 19.77
CA LYS A 131 4.40 29.43 21.03
C LYS A 131 3.31 28.44 21.43
N ARG A 132 2.50 27.95 20.48
CA ARG A 132 1.48 26.93 20.72
C ARG A 132 2.09 25.64 21.24
N LEU A 133 3.22 25.21 20.69
CA LEU A 133 3.96 24.02 21.14
C LEU A 133 4.61 24.20 22.53
N LYS A 134 4.73 25.41 23.07
CA LYS A 134 5.18 25.58 24.47
C LYS A 134 4.05 25.28 25.48
N LEU A 135 2.79 25.30 25.06
CA LEU A 135 1.65 24.98 25.91
C LEU A 135 1.58 23.47 26.19
N PRO A 136 0.92 23.06 27.30
CA PRO A 136 0.64 21.65 27.56
C PRO A 136 -0.03 20.99 26.35
N ALA A 137 0.37 19.75 26.04
CA ALA A 137 -0.23 19.00 24.93
C ALA A 137 -1.75 18.81 25.11
N VAL A 138 -2.21 18.76 26.35
CA VAL A 138 -3.62 18.65 26.73
C VAL A 138 -4.00 19.83 27.63
N THR A 139 -5.04 20.58 27.22
CA THR A 139 -5.60 21.67 28.02
C THR A 139 -6.64 21.15 29.01
N ASP A 140 -6.51 21.48 30.30
CA ASP A 140 -7.55 21.14 31.28
C ASP A 140 -8.81 21.98 31.04
N LEU A 141 -9.93 21.30 30.79
CA LEU A 141 -11.22 21.90 30.49
C LEU A 141 -12.16 21.80 31.70
N THR A 142 -12.82 22.91 31.98
CA THR A 142 -13.96 22.99 32.88
C THR A 142 -15.26 23.02 32.08
N ALA A 143 -16.39 22.73 32.71
CA ALA A 143 -17.70 22.70 32.06
C ALA A 143 -18.03 24.01 31.29
N ASP A 144 -17.63 25.16 31.84
CA ASP A 144 -17.85 26.48 31.24
C ASP A 144 -16.97 26.75 30.01
N LYS A 145 -15.82 26.08 29.89
CA LYS A 145 -14.88 26.26 28.75
C LYS A 145 -15.06 25.23 27.65
N LEU A 146 -15.76 24.13 27.94
CA LEU A 146 -15.91 23.02 27.01
C LEU A 146 -16.62 23.42 25.71
N ALA A 147 -17.67 24.25 25.80
CA ALA A 147 -18.42 24.69 24.61
C ALA A 147 -17.56 25.53 23.66
N ASP A 148 -16.81 26.50 24.20
CA ASP A 148 -15.91 27.34 23.42
C ASP A 148 -14.75 26.50 22.84
N PHE A 149 -14.23 25.55 23.61
CA PHE A 149 -13.15 24.67 23.15
C PHE A 149 -13.58 23.82 21.95
N LYS A 150 -14.78 23.23 21.98
CA LYS A 150 -15.32 22.39 20.87
C LYS A 150 -15.41 23.13 19.53
N SER A 151 -15.57 24.44 19.57
CA SER A 151 -15.74 25.29 18.38
C SER A 151 -14.48 26.12 18.06
N SER A 152 -13.39 25.90 18.79
CA SER A 152 -12.17 26.69 18.64
C SER A 152 -11.39 26.40 17.35
N GLU A 153 -11.52 25.19 16.81
CA GLU A 153 -10.85 24.73 15.59
C GLU A 153 -11.81 23.87 14.75
N LYS A 154 -11.43 23.59 13.49
CA LYS A 154 -12.22 22.69 12.61
C LYS A 154 -12.39 21.29 13.21
N ALA A 155 -11.40 20.83 13.97
CA ALA A 155 -11.46 19.59 14.73
C ALA A 155 -10.72 19.73 16.06
N VAL A 156 -11.34 19.30 17.15
CA VAL A 156 -10.70 19.23 18.47
C VAL A 156 -10.97 17.89 19.14
N ILE A 157 -10.06 17.47 20.01
CA ILE A 157 -10.14 16.19 20.70
C ILE A 157 -10.28 16.45 22.18
N VAL A 158 -11.33 15.88 22.79
CA VAL A 158 -11.58 15.99 24.22
C VAL A 158 -11.54 14.61 24.85
N GLY A 159 -10.63 14.42 25.79
CA GLY A 159 -10.62 13.25 26.66
C GLY A 159 -11.45 13.47 27.92
N TYR A 160 -12.20 12.47 28.33
CA TYR A 160 -12.99 12.46 29.56
C TYR A 160 -12.43 11.37 30.46
N PHE A 161 -11.84 11.75 31.59
CA PHE A 161 -11.14 10.83 32.48
C PHE A 161 -11.46 11.14 33.94
N ASP A 162 -11.39 10.14 34.82
CA ASP A 162 -11.57 10.38 36.26
C ASP A 162 -10.35 11.09 36.87
N GLU A 163 -9.15 10.78 36.38
CA GLU A 163 -7.89 11.32 36.89
C GLU A 163 -6.75 11.26 35.88
N LYS A 164 -5.76 12.15 36.03
CA LYS A 164 -4.57 12.25 35.16
C LYS A 164 -3.59 11.09 35.27
N ASN A 165 -3.58 10.38 36.40
CA ASN A 165 -2.65 9.28 36.63
C ASN A 165 -3.15 7.95 36.02
N SER A 166 -4.36 7.93 35.45
CA SER A 166 -4.90 6.75 34.78
C SER A 166 -4.09 6.41 33.52
N ALA A 167 -3.94 5.11 33.23
CA ALA A 167 -3.26 4.65 32.02
C ALA A 167 -3.90 5.23 30.74
N ALA A 168 -5.24 5.34 30.73
CA ALA A 168 -5.99 5.92 29.62
C ALA A 168 -5.64 7.40 29.39
N TYR A 169 -5.55 8.22 30.45
CA TYR A 169 -5.11 9.62 30.32
C TYR A 169 -3.67 9.70 29.83
N GLN A 170 -2.76 8.86 30.35
CA GLN A 170 -1.36 8.88 29.94
C GLN A 170 -1.18 8.52 28.47
N THR A 171 -1.92 7.51 27.97
CA THR A 171 -1.93 7.20 26.53
C THR A 171 -2.52 8.34 25.70
N PHE A 172 -3.60 8.96 26.16
CA PHE A 172 -4.19 10.14 25.52
C PHE A 172 -3.22 11.32 25.45
N GLU A 173 -2.52 11.62 26.54
CA GLU A 173 -1.51 12.68 26.59
C GLU A 173 -0.34 12.36 25.65
N ALA A 174 0.08 11.09 25.55
CA ALA A 174 1.12 10.67 24.61
C ALA A 174 0.68 10.89 23.15
N VAL A 175 -0.56 10.54 22.79
CA VAL A 175 -1.12 10.82 21.45
C VAL A 175 -1.23 12.33 21.21
N ALA A 176 -1.68 13.10 22.21
CA ALA A 176 -1.75 14.56 22.13
C ALA A 176 -0.36 15.16 21.87
N LYS A 177 0.70 14.68 22.54
CA LYS A 177 2.08 15.12 22.29
C LYS A 177 2.55 14.85 20.86
N GLN A 178 2.13 13.73 20.26
CA GLN A 178 2.48 13.37 18.88
C GLN A 178 1.72 14.20 17.83
N LEU A 179 0.52 14.69 18.15
CA LEU A 179 -0.39 15.32 17.20
C LEU A 179 -0.66 16.80 17.46
N ARG A 180 -0.09 17.39 18.52
CA ARG A 180 -0.32 18.80 18.92
C ARG A 180 0.18 19.85 17.93
N ASP A 181 0.98 19.45 16.95
CA ASP A 181 1.36 20.29 15.82
C ASP A 181 0.18 20.54 14.87
N LYS A 182 -0.73 19.55 14.76
CA LYS A 182 -1.86 19.50 13.83
C LYS A 182 -3.24 19.65 14.50
N LEU A 183 -3.39 19.19 15.73
CA LEU A 183 -4.68 19.03 16.39
C LEU A 183 -4.64 19.58 17.83
N THR A 184 -5.79 20.06 18.30
CA THR A 184 -5.94 20.64 19.64
C THR A 184 -6.59 19.64 20.58
N PHE A 185 -5.95 19.39 21.73
CA PHE A 185 -6.41 18.42 22.72
C PHE A 185 -6.79 19.09 24.04
N GLY A 186 -7.91 18.66 24.60
CA GLY A 186 -8.38 19.05 25.93
C GLY A 186 -8.78 17.84 26.75
N ALA A 187 -8.82 17.99 28.07
CA ALA A 187 -9.28 16.95 28.97
C ALA A 187 -10.25 17.50 30.01
N VAL A 188 -11.35 16.78 30.22
CA VAL A 188 -12.32 16.99 31.27
C VAL A 188 -12.08 15.94 32.35
N LEU A 189 -11.89 16.39 33.58
CA LEU A 189 -11.64 15.54 34.76
C LEU A 189 -12.82 15.53 35.75
N ASP A 190 -14.01 15.86 35.25
CA ASP A 190 -15.24 15.93 36.03
C ASP A 190 -16.30 15.02 35.42
N ASP A 191 -16.73 14.02 36.19
CA ASP A 191 -17.70 13.01 35.79
C ASP A 191 -19.08 13.60 35.45
N ASN A 192 -19.48 14.71 36.09
CA ASN A 192 -20.75 15.37 35.77
C ASN A 192 -20.73 15.97 34.35
N THR A 193 -19.62 16.58 33.96
CA THR A 193 -19.41 17.14 32.63
C THR A 193 -19.38 16.03 31.58
N ALA A 194 -18.73 14.90 31.84
CA ALA A 194 -18.76 13.74 30.93
C ALA A 194 -20.19 13.20 30.73
N LYS A 195 -20.96 13.07 31.82
CA LYS A 195 -22.36 12.62 31.78
C LYS A 195 -23.28 13.59 31.04
N ALA A 196 -23.05 14.90 31.17
CA ALA A 196 -23.81 15.92 30.45
C ALA A 196 -23.62 15.82 28.92
N GLU A 197 -22.48 15.28 28.49
CA GLU A 197 -22.16 14.97 27.09
C GLU A 197 -22.67 13.60 26.63
N GLY A 198 -23.35 12.86 27.51
CA GLY A 198 -23.82 11.49 27.23
C GLY A 198 -22.69 10.45 27.23
N LEU A 199 -21.54 10.76 27.83
CA LEU A 199 -20.36 9.89 27.86
C LEU A 199 -20.16 9.27 29.25
N THR A 200 -19.46 8.12 29.27
CA THR A 200 -18.98 7.48 30.51
C THR A 200 -17.46 7.44 30.45
N ALA A 201 -16.80 8.05 31.43
CA ALA A 201 -15.35 8.02 31.52
C ALA A 201 -14.84 6.58 31.82
N PRO A 202 -13.67 6.17 31.29
CA PRO A 202 -12.82 6.93 30.37
C PRO A 202 -13.35 6.88 28.93
N ALA A 203 -13.37 8.05 28.28
CA ALA A 203 -13.78 8.20 26.88
C ALA A 203 -12.94 9.26 26.17
N VAL A 204 -12.78 9.15 24.87
CA VAL A 204 -12.19 10.18 24.01
C VAL A 204 -13.21 10.54 22.93
N ALA A 205 -13.45 11.83 22.74
CA ALA A 205 -14.38 12.37 21.76
C ALA A 205 -13.63 13.28 20.76
N VAL A 206 -13.86 13.06 19.47
CA VAL A 206 -13.41 13.96 18.40
C VAL A 206 -14.60 14.78 17.95
N TYR A 207 -14.51 16.09 18.17
CA TYR A 207 -15.50 17.06 17.72
C TYR A 207 -15.00 17.67 16.41
N THR A 208 -15.86 17.71 15.40
CA THR A 208 -15.57 18.35 14.12
C THR A 208 -16.65 19.39 13.80
N ALA A 209 -16.27 20.49 13.15
CA ALA A 209 -17.18 21.61 12.87
C ALA A 209 -18.34 21.25 11.92
N ASP A 210 -18.23 20.11 11.23
CA ASP A 210 -19.17 19.62 10.24
C ASP A 210 -20.04 18.44 10.72
N SER A 211 -19.92 18.05 12.00
CA SER A 211 -20.72 17.00 12.62
C SER A 211 -21.46 17.52 13.87
N ASP A 212 -22.75 17.18 13.96
CA ASP A 212 -23.56 17.51 15.14
C ASP A 212 -23.24 16.60 16.35
N GLU A 213 -22.73 15.40 16.09
CA GLU A 213 -22.34 14.41 17.10
C GLU A 213 -20.84 14.14 17.05
N PRO A 214 -20.14 14.04 18.20
CA PRO A 214 -18.74 13.67 18.22
C PRO A 214 -18.52 12.19 17.92
N PHE A 215 -17.37 11.88 17.35
CA PHE A 215 -16.89 10.50 17.27
C PHE A 215 -16.34 10.11 18.63
N THR A 216 -16.78 8.98 19.19
CA THR A 216 -16.41 8.60 20.55
C THR A 216 -15.73 7.24 20.59
N LEU A 217 -14.68 7.13 21.40
CA LEU A 217 -14.00 5.90 21.76
C LEU A 217 -14.09 5.75 23.28
N SER A 218 -14.78 4.72 23.76
CA SER A 218 -15.04 4.53 25.19
C SER A 218 -14.39 3.25 25.71
N GLY A 219 -14.00 3.27 26.98
CA GLY A 219 -13.42 2.13 27.69
C GLY A 219 -11.90 2.18 27.73
N ALA A 220 -11.35 1.80 28.89
CA ALA A 220 -9.91 1.90 29.16
C ALA A 220 -9.08 1.06 28.18
N ASP A 221 -9.52 -0.15 27.85
CA ASP A 221 -8.78 -1.06 26.97
C ASP A 221 -8.65 -0.49 25.54
N ALA A 222 -9.70 0.14 25.02
CA ALA A 222 -9.69 0.76 23.70
C ALA A 222 -8.79 2.01 23.65
N ILE A 223 -8.75 2.79 24.74
CA ILE A 223 -7.95 4.02 24.81
C ILE A 223 -6.47 3.72 25.08
N THR A 224 -6.17 2.67 25.87
CA THR A 224 -4.79 2.37 26.28
C THR A 224 -3.95 1.76 25.15
N ALA A 225 -4.58 1.23 24.09
CA ALA A 225 -3.90 0.83 22.87
C ALA A 225 -3.52 2.05 22.00
N LEU A 226 -2.28 2.55 22.17
CA LEU A 226 -1.80 3.77 21.50
C LEU A 226 -2.01 3.76 19.97
N PRO A 227 -1.67 2.70 19.21
CA PRO A 227 -1.89 2.69 17.76
C PRO A 227 -3.37 2.87 17.40
N ASP A 228 -4.27 2.28 18.17
CA ASP A 228 -5.71 2.33 17.93
C ASP A 228 -6.27 3.71 18.27
N LEU A 229 -5.89 4.28 19.43
CA LEU A 229 -6.30 5.63 19.81
C LEU A 229 -5.77 6.68 18.81
N ARG A 230 -4.50 6.58 18.41
CA ARG A 230 -3.90 7.50 17.44
C ARG A 230 -4.64 7.41 16.10
N LYS A 231 -4.85 6.20 15.58
CA LYS A 231 -5.58 5.99 14.33
C LYS A 231 -7.01 6.52 14.43
N PHE A 232 -7.69 6.28 15.54
CA PHE A 232 -9.01 6.82 15.82
C PHE A 232 -9.02 8.35 15.72
N VAL A 233 -8.06 9.04 16.35
CA VAL A 233 -7.93 10.50 16.27
C VAL A 233 -7.63 10.96 14.85
N GLU A 234 -6.60 10.41 14.21
CA GLU A 234 -6.18 10.82 12.85
C GLU A 234 -7.33 10.67 11.84
N VAL A 235 -8.04 9.53 11.86
CA VAL A 235 -9.15 9.28 10.93
C VAL A 235 -10.35 10.19 11.22
N ASN A 236 -10.75 10.34 12.47
CA ASN A 236 -11.99 11.05 12.80
C ASN A 236 -11.82 12.58 12.88
N SER A 237 -10.57 13.07 12.87
CA SER A 237 -10.25 14.52 12.85
C SER A 237 -10.29 15.16 11.46
N LEU A 238 -10.25 14.37 10.38
CA LEU A 238 -10.36 14.89 9.02
C LEU A 238 -11.78 15.42 8.77
N PRO A 239 -12.03 16.51 8.04
CA PRO A 239 -13.40 16.92 7.73
C PRO A 239 -14.16 15.85 6.92
N LEU A 240 -15.48 15.82 7.03
CA LEU A 240 -16.40 15.00 6.23
C LEU A 240 -16.25 15.31 4.75
N LEU A 241 -16.13 16.60 4.42
CA LEU A 241 -15.79 17.13 3.12
C LEU A 241 -14.85 18.32 3.32
N ASP A 242 -13.69 18.29 2.67
CA ASP A 242 -12.72 19.39 2.67
C ASP A 242 -12.25 19.67 1.25
N ASP A 243 -11.71 20.87 1.03
CA ASP A 243 -10.97 21.19 -0.19
C ASP A 243 -9.60 20.53 -0.15
N ILE A 244 -9.33 19.62 -1.07
CA ILE A 244 -8.01 19.01 -1.17
C ILE A 244 -7.04 19.95 -1.88
N GLY A 245 -5.84 20.04 -1.34
CA GLY A 245 -4.71 20.67 -1.97
C GLY A 245 -3.40 20.05 -1.48
N GLN A 246 -2.27 20.59 -1.93
CA GLN A 246 -0.96 20.08 -1.54
C GLN A 246 -0.73 20.08 -0.02
N HIS A 247 -1.35 21.01 0.70
CA HIS A 247 -1.17 21.23 2.13
C HIS A 247 -1.84 20.16 3.02
N ASN A 248 -2.93 19.54 2.58
CA ASN A 248 -3.68 18.54 3.36
C ASN A 248 -3.69 17.13 2.72
N TYR A 249 -3.26 16.99 1.45
CA TYR A 249 -3.22 15.70 0.74
C TYR A 249 -2.52 14.57 1.51
N ALA A 250 -1.37 14.87 2.12
CA ALA A 250 -0.60 13.87 2.86
C ALA A 250 -1.38 13.29 4.06
N ALA A 251 -2.22 14.10 4.72
CA ALA A 251 -3.05 13.63 5.84
C ALA A 251 -4.10 12.62 5.37
N TYR A 252 -4.73 12.89 4.23
CA TYR A 252 -5.73 11.98 3.63
C TYR A 252 -5.12 10.66 3.17
N MET A 253 -3.92 10.69 2.56
CA MET A 253 -3.21 9.48 2.17
C MET A 253 -2.73 8.67 3.39
N GLY A 254 -2.24 9.36 4.43
CA GLY A 254 -1.80 8.74 5.68
C GLY A 254 -2.92 8.07 6.48
N ALA A 255 -4.18 8.46 6.27
CA ALA A 255 -5.33 7.84 6.93
C ALA A 255 -5.57 6.37 6.51
N GLY A 256 -4.99 5.94 5.38
CA GLY A 256 -5.09 4.54 4.92
C GLY A 256 -6.49 4.14 4.49
N LEU A 257 -7.31 5.11 4.05
CA LEU A 257 -8.65 4.88 3.50
C LEU A 257 -8.66 5.24 2.00
N PRO A 258 -9.56 4.64 1.19
CA PRO A 258 -9.84 5.12 -0.15
C PRO A 258 -10.13 6.62 -0.16
N LEU A 259 -9.57 7.34 -1.12
CA LEU A 259 -9.70 8.79 -1.26
C LEU A 259 -10.49 9.14 -2.51
N ALA A 260 -11.69 9.68 -2.32
CA ALA A 260 -12.58 10.12 -3.39
C ALA A 260 -12.42 11.61 -3.67
N PHE A 261 -12.17 11.92 -4.93
CA PHE A 261 -12.03 13.27 -5.45
C PHE A 261 -13.30 13.67 -6.18
N ILE A 262 -13.93 14.75 -5.73
CA ILE A 262 -15.16 15.33 -6.27
C ILE A 262 -14.78 16.64 -6.96
N PHE A 263 -14.71 16.61 -8.29
CA PHE A 263 -14.23 17.72 -9.09
C PHE A 263 -15.32 18.77 -9.33
N HIS A 264 -14.99 20.03 -9.06
CA HIS A 264 -15.80 21.20 -9.36
C HIS A 264 -14.99 22.22 -10.18
N ILE A 265 -15.66 23.12 -10.90
CA ILE A 265 -15.01 24.20 -11.69
C ILE A 265 -15.29 25.60 -11.15
N ASP A 266 -16.27 25.75 -10.25
CA ASP A 266 -16.65 27.02 -9.64
C ASP A 266 -17.30 26.77 -8.26
N ASP A 267 -17.56 27.86 -7.54
CA ASP A 267 -18.11 27.83 -6.18
C ASP A 267 -19.58 27.41 -6.13
N ASP A 268 -20.36 27.69 -7.18
CA ASP A 268 -21.78 27.31 -7.25
C ASP A 268 -21.91 25.79 -7.38
N MET A 269 -21.14 25.18 -8.28
CA MET A 269 -21.05 23.73 -8.44
C MET A 269 -20.50 23.05 -7.19
N LYS A 270 -19.46 23.64 -6.57
CA LYS A 270 -18.91 23.14 -5.31
C LYS A 270 -19.99 23.06 -4.22
N LYS A 271 -20.83 24.09 -4.11
CA LYS A 271 -21.94 24.11 -3.15
C LYS A 271 -22.96 23.01 -3.42
N GLU A 272 -23.39 22.85 -4.68
CA GLU A 272 -24.31 21.78 -5.08
C GLU A 272 -23.74 20.39 -4.75
N LEU A 273 -22.47 20.14 -5.08
CA LEU A 273 -21.79 18.89 -4.77
C LEU A 273 -21.64 18.67 -3.28
N THR A 274 -21.40 19.73 -2.50
CA THR A 274 -21.36 19.64 -1.03
C THR A 274 -22.70 19.14 -0.48
N ASP A 275 -23.82 19.70 -0.96
CA ASP A 275 -25.16 19.27 -0.53
C ASP A 275 -25.44 17.81 -0.92
N ILE A 276 -25.00 17.37 -2.10
CA ILE A 276 -25.13 15.98 -2.58
C ILE A 276 -24.30 15.01 -1.75
N PHE A 277 -23.02 15.32 -1.51
CA PHE A 277 -22.06 14.39 -0.94
C PHE A 277 -21.99 14.43 0.59
N THR A 278 -22.51 15.47 1.26
CA THR A 278 -22.54 15.51 2.73
C THR A 278 -23.22 14.28 3.35
N PRO A 279 -24.45 13.87 2.96
CA PRO A 279 -25.07 12.66 3.52
C PRO A 279 -24.29 11.38 3.19
N VAL A 280 -23.67 11.32 2.01
CA VAL A 280 -22.83 10.18 1.59
C VAL A 280 -21.55 10.12 2.43
N ALA A 281 -20.85 11.24 2.60
CA ALA A 281 -19.65 11.35 3.44
C ALA A 281 -19.93 10.92 4.89
N LYS A 282 -21.09 11.31 5.45
CA LYS A 282 -21.53 10.84 6.77
C LYS A 282 -21.69 9.31 6.82
N LYS A 283 -22.33 8.70 5.81
CA LYS A 283 -22.54 7.25 5.74
C LYS A 283 -21.24 6.45 5.55
N PHE A 284 -20.27 7.01 4.82
CA PHE A 284 -18.99 6.35 4.48
C PHE A 284 -17.81 6.79 5.33
N ARG A 285 -18.07 7.56 6.40
CA ARG A 285 -17.05 7.98 7.36
C ARG A 285 -16.28 6.79 7.92
N GLY A 286 -14.94 6.90 7.93
CA GLY A 286 -14.04 5.82 8.37
C GLY A 286 -13.91 4.64 7.37
N LYS A 287 -14.65 4.67 6.25
CA LYS A 287 -14.56 3.69 5.16
C LYS A 287 -13.96 4.28 3.88
N ALA A 288 -14.20 5.57 3.63
CA ALA A 288 -13.59 6.35 2.57
C ALA A 288 -13.53 7.82 3.00
N ASN A 289 -12.51 8.54 2.52
CA ASN A 289 -12.42 9.98 2.65
C ASN A 289 -12.93 10.64 1.37
N LEU A 290 -13.78 11.65 1.50
CA LEU A 290 -14.34 12.40 0.37
C LEU A 290 -13.81 13.82 0.42
N VAL A 291 -13.30 14.31 -0.71
CA VAL A 291 -12.74 15.66 -0.82
C VAL A 291 -13.20 16.36 -2.09
N LEU A 292 -13.38 17.67 -2.02
CA LEU A 292 -13.66 18.54 -3.15
C LEU A 292 -12.35 19.00 -3.76
N ILE A 293 -12.28 19.08 -5.09
CA ILE A 293 -11.07 19.49 -5.81
C ILE A 293 -11.41 20.42 -6.98
N ASP A 294 -10.65 21.51 -7.11
CA ASP A 294 -10.77 22.44 -8.23
C ASP A 294 -10.14 21.85 -9.49
N ALA A 295 -11.00 21.53 -10.47
CA ALA A 295 -10.61 20.99 -11.75
C ALA A 295 -9.77 21.97 -12.59
N ASN A 296 -9.93 23.29 -12.42
CA ASN A 296 -9.14 24.27 -13.17
C ASN A 296 -7.66 24.23 -12.76
N THR A 297 -7.40 23.94 -11.49
CA THR A 297 -6.05 23.84 -10.93
C THR A 297 -5.49 22.43 -11.06
N PHE A 298 -6.32 21.40 -10.90
CA PHE A 298 -5.90 20.01 -10.76
C PHE A 298 -6.45 19.05 -11.83
N ALA A 299 -6.70 19.53 -13.06
CA ALA A 299 -7.20 18.69 -14.17
C ALA A 299 -6.42 17.37 -14.36
N LYS A 300 -5.09 17.40 -14.22
CA LYS A 300 -4.24 16.20 -14.32
C LYS A 300 -4.56 15.12 -13.28
N GLN A 301 -5.13 15.50 -12.14
CA GLN A 301 -5.60 14.53 -11.14
C GLN A 301 -6.81 13.75 -11.66
N ALA A 302 -7.68 14.38 -12.46
CA ALA A 302 -8.80 13.71 -13.11
C ALA A 302 -8.30 12.71 -14.15
N ASP A 303 -7.32 13.11 -14.98
CA ASP A 303 -6.66 12.19 -15.92
C ASP A 303 -6.04 11.00 -15.19
N PHE A 304 -5.37 11.25 -14.05
CA PHE A 304 -4.80 10.19 -13.23
C PHE A 304 -5.88 9.23 -12.72
N LEU A 305 -7.08 9.72 -12.38
CA LEU A 305 -8.23 8.93 -11.96
C LEU A 305 -9.03 8.34 -13.12
N ASN A 306 -8.55 8.50 -14.36
CA ASN A 306 -9.19 8.04 -15.59
C ASN A 306 -10.57 8.68 -15.84
N LEU A 307 -10.71 9.96 -15.50
CA LEU A 307 -11.89 10.76 -15.78
C LEU A 307 -11.66 11.59 -17.05
N ARG A 308 -12.71 11.76 -17.86
CA ARG A 308 -12.74 12.73 -18.96
C ARG A 308 -12.86 14.14 -18.39
N GLU A 309 -12.43 15.17 -19.15
CA GLU A 309 -12.64 16.58 -18.82
C GLU A 309 -14.12 17.01 -18.99
N GLN A 310 -15.02 16.34 -18.26
CA GLN A 310 -16.45 16.60 -18.19
C GLN A 310 -16.81 16.77 -16.71
N TRP A 311 -17.29 17.96 -16.36
CA TRP A 311 -17.53 18.35 -14.96
C TRP A 311 -19.03 18.49 -14.66
N PRO A 312 -19.48 18.13 -13.45
CA PRO A 312 -18.69 17.56 -12.35
C PRO A 312 -18.26 16.12 -12.61
N ALA A 313 -17.19 15.68 -11.95
CA ALA A 313 -16.67 14.32 -12.06
C ALA A 313 -16.28 13.77 -10.68
N VAL A 314 -16.37 12.46 -10.49
CA VAL A 314 -16.00 11.80 -9.23
C VAL A 314 -15.12 10.60 -9.55
N GLY A 315 -13.99 10.50 -8.87
CA GLY A 315 -13.09 9.34 -8.99
C GLY A 315 -12.47 9.00 -7.65
N VAL A 316 -12.27 7.71 -7.40
CA VAL A 316 -11.71 7.22 -6.14
C VAL A 316 -10.37 6.56 -6.38
N LEU A 317 -9.37 6.95 -5.61
CA LEU A 317 -8.12 6.21 -5.45
C LEU A 317 -8.28 5.22 -4.29
N GLY A 318 -8.29 3.93 -4.59
CA GLY A 318 -8.30 2.87 -3.60
C GLY A 318 -6.96 2.73 -2.88
N THR A 319 -6.95 2.03 -1.75
CA THR A 319 -5.74 1.79 -0.93
C THR A 319 -4.70 0.92 -1.61
N THR A 320 -5.09 0.13 -2.61
CA THR A 320 -4.20 -0.69 -3.45
C THR A 320 -3.67 0.07 -4.67
N GLY A 321 -4.02 1.35 -4.83
CA GLY A 321 -3.68 2.15 -6.01
C GLY A 321 -4.65 1.99 -7.19
N LEU A 322 -5.62 1.08 -7.10
CA LEU A 322 -6.69 0.94 -8.09
C LEU A 322 -7.57 2.19 -8.13
N LYS A 323 -8.05 2.55 -9.32
CA LYS A 323 -8.82 3.77 -9.57
C LYS A 323 -10.25 3.40 -9.93
N TYR A 324 -11.21 4.08 -9.33
CA TYR A 324 -12.64 3.83 -9.52
C TYR A 324 -13.31 5.14 -9.94
N PRO A 325 -13.32 5.49 -11.24
CA PRO A 325 -14.11 6.61 -11.73
C PRO A 325 -15.60 6.27 -11.69
N MET A 326 -16.41 7.24 -11.26
CA MET A 326 -17.85 7.16 -11.39
C MET A 326 -18.25 7.40 -12.86
N ASP A 327 -19.30 6.72 -13.32
CA ASP A 327 -19.77 6.80 -14.72
C ASP A 327 -20.22 8.22 -15.09
N GLN A 328 -19.41 8.91 -15.89
CA GLN A 328 -19.65 10.30 -16.34
C GLN A 328 -20.80 10.42 -17.35
N ASN A 329 -21.41 9.32 -17.79
CA ASN A 329 -22.64 9.35 -18.59
C ASN A 329 -23.90 9.39 -17.72
N LYS A 330 -23.77 9.25 -16.40
CA LYS A 330 -24.87 9.37 -15.44
C LYS A 330 -24.79 10.69 -14.69
N ASN A 331 -25.95 11.25 -14.36
CA ASN A 331 -26.01 12.43 -13.51
C ASN A 331 -25.54 12.09 -12.09
N ILE A 332 -24.77 13.01 -11.51
CA ILE A 332 -24.36 12.92 -10.12
C ILE A 332 -25.51 13.43 -9.25
N THR A 333 -26.09 12.53 -8.45
CA THR A 333 -27.15 12.81 -7.48
C THR A 333 -26.80 12.10 -6.17
N ALA A 334 -27.52 12.41 -5.09
CA ALA A 334 -27.31 11.72 -3.81
C ALA A 334 -27.50 10.20 -3.93
N GLU A 335 -28.45 9.75 -4.76
CA GLU A 335 -28.73 8.33 -5.00
C GLU A 335 -27.61 7.65 -5.80
N THR A 336 -27.16 8.27 -6.89
CA THR A 336 -26.09 7.66 -7.72
C THR A 336 -24.75 7.67 -6.99
N ALA A 337 -24.48 8.69 -6.18
CA ALA A 337 -23.34 8.73 -5.28
C ALA A 337 -23.44 7.63 -4.21
N ASP A 338 -24.58 7.52 -3.52
CA ASP A 338 -24.76 6.50 -2.47
C ASP A 338 -24.58 5.07 -2.99
N ASP A 339 -25.14 4.75 -4.16
CA ASP A 339 -24.96 3.45 -4.82
C ASP A 339 -23.48 3.18 -5.12
N PHE A 340 -22.79 4.14 -5.74
CA PHE A 340 -21.38 4.00 -6.10
C PHE A 340 -20.49 3.72 -4.89
N PHE A 341 -20.62 4.51 -3.82
CA PHE A 341 -19.84 4.29 -2.59
C PHE A 341 -20.25 3.01 -1.85
N THR A 342 -21.53 2.62 -1.91
CA THR A 342 -22.00 1.35 -1.32
C THR A 342 -21.32 0.17 -2.01
N ARG A 343 -21.29 0.16 -3.34
CA ARG A 343 -20.61 -0.88 -4.13
C ARG A 343 -19.11 -0.86 -3.91
N LEU A 344 -18.48 0.32 -3.80
CA LEU A 344 -17.06 0.44 -3.48
C LEU A 344 -16.74 -0.20 -2.13
N ALA A 345 -17.52 0.11 -1.08
CA ALA A 345 -17.33 -0.47 0.24
C ALA A 345 -17.59 -1.99 0.29
N ALA A 346 -18.44 -2.50 -0.61
CA ALA A 346 -18.68 -3.94 -0.76
C ALA A 346 -17.62 -4.66 -1.61
N GLY A 347 -16.69 -3.94 -2.25
CA GLY A 347 -15.72 -4.51 -3.20
C GLY A 347 -16.32 -4.85 -4.56
N GLU A 348 -17.53 -4.35 -4.86
CA GLU A 348 -18.28 -4.60 -6.09
C GLU A 348 -18.16 -3.46 -7.12
N ALA A 349 -17.47 -2.39 -6.76
CA ALA A 349 -17.09 -1.35 -7.71
C ALA A 349 -16.01 -1.90 -8.64
N THR A 350 -16.24 -1.81 -9.94
CA THR A 350 -15.25 -2.19 -10.95
C THR A 350 -14.20 -1.07 -11.06
N PRO A 351 -12.90 -1.37 -10.87
CA PRO A 351 -11.85 -0.40 -11.15
C PRO A 351 -11.84 -0.07 -12.63
N PHE A 352 -11.45 1.15 -12.98
CA PHE A 352 -11.19 1.48 -14.37
C PHE A 352 -9.86 0.87 -14.78
N VAL A 353 -9.92 0.19 -15.92
CA VAL A 353 -8.79 -0.42 -16.59
C VAL A 353 -8.54 0.44 -17.82
N LYS A 354 -7.41 1.12 -17.88
CA LYS A 354 -7.01 1.88 -19.07
C LYS A 354 -6.89 0.91 -20.24
N SER A 355 -7.57 1.22 -21.34
CA SER A 355 -7.57 0.40 -22.55
C SER A 355 -7.43 1.32 -23.76
N GLY A 356 -6.54 0.95 -24.69
CA GLY A 356 -6.50 1.53 -26.02
C GLY A 356 -7.71 1.05 -26.86
N PRO A 357 -7.93 1.64 -28.05
CA PRO A 357 -9.00 1.18 -28.93
C PRO A 357 -8.75 -0.26 -29.38
N ILE A 358 -9.79 -1.09 -29.35
CA ILE A 358 -9.74 -2.44 -29.92
C ILE A 358 -9.33 -2.34 -31.41
N PRO A 359 -8.26 -3.04 -31.84
CA PRO A 359 -7.81 -2.98 -33.23
C PRO A 359 -8.91 -3.40 -34.21
N GLU A 360 -9.15 -2.61 -35.26
CA GLU A 360 -10.12 -2.94 -36.31
C GLU A 360 -9.73 -4.22 -37.07
N ASP A 361 -8.42 -4.46 -37.21
CA ASP A 361 -7.85 -5.67 -37.79
C ASP A 361 -6.80 -6.26 -36.82
N ASN A 362 -7.06 -7.50 -36.39
CA ASN A 362 -6.18 -8.29 -35.54
C ASN A 362 -5.87 -9.66 -36.17
N SER A 363 -5.85 -9.72 -37.51
CA SER A 363 -5.61 -10.94 -38.29
C SER A 363 -4.13 -11.34 -38.40
N GLY A 364 -3.21 -10.44 -38.01
CA GLY A 364 -1.77 -10.68 -38.06
C GLY A 364 -1.27 -11.87 -37.22
N PRO A 365 -0.02 -12.29 -37.47
CA PRO A 365 0.61 -13.44 -36.80
C PRO A 365 0.85 -13.20 -35.30
N VAL A 366 1.06 -11.95 -34.90
CA VAL A 366 1.08 -11.52 -33.49
C VAL A 366 -0.23 -10.80 -33.16
N LYS A 367 -0.95 -11.27 -32.15
CA LYS A 367 -2.18 -10.63 -31.68
C LYS A 367 -1.88 -9.36 -30.91
N VAL A 368 -2.47 -8.25 -31.34
CA VAL A 368 -2.44 -6.99 -30.61
C VAL A 368 -3.52 -7.03 -29.56
N ILE A 369 -3.15 -6.90 -28.28
CA ILE A 369 -4.06 -6.97 -27.14
C ILE A 369 -4.18 -5.59 -26.52
N VAL A 370 -5.42 -5.20 -26.25
CA VAL A 370 -5.78 -4.07 -25.39
C VAL A 370 -6.43 -4.59 -24.12
N ALA A 371 -6.53 -3.75 -23.09
CA ALA A 371 -7.01 -4.20 -21.79
C ALA A 371 -8.44 -4.78 -21.85
N ASP A 372 -9.32 -4.21 -22.67
CA ASP A 372 -10.70 -4.67 -22.83
C ASP A 372 -10.84 -6.09 -23.42
N GLU A 373 -9.83 -6.56 -24.16
CA GLU A 373 -9.82 -7.92 -24.72
C GLU A 373 -8.86 -8.86 -23.97
N PHE A 374 -8.18 -8.37 -22.94
CA PHE A 374 -7.14 -9.10 -22.24
C PHE A 374 -7.66 -10.41 -21.65
N GLU A 375 -8.75 -10.36 -20.88
CA GLU A 375 -9.32 -11.56 -20.27
C GLU A 375 -9.80 -12.57 -21.33
N LYS A 376 -10.45 -12.08 -22.38
CA LYS A 376 -10.98 -12.93 -23.46
C LYS A 376 -9.88 -13.66 -24.23
N ILE A 377 -8.75 -13.01 -24.50
CA ILE A 377 -7.70 -13.57 -25.36
C ILE A 377 -6.58 -14.19 -24.53
N VAL A 378 -6.06 -13.46 -23.54
CA VAL A 378 -4.88 -13.86 -22.76
C VAL A 378 -5.22 -14.91 -21.70
N MET A 379 -6.44 -14.86 -21.15
CA MET A 379 -6.91 -15.80 -20.13
C MET A 379 -7.79 -16.92 -20.71
N ASP A 380 -7.80 -17.11 -22.04
CA ASP A 380 -8.54 -18.19 -22.69
C ASP A 380 -8.02 -19.57 -22.21
N PRO A 381 -8.84 -20.37 -21.50
CA PRO A 381 -8.40 -21.63 -20.93
C PRO A 381 -8.11 -22.70 -22.00
N SER A 382 -8.37 -22.43 -23.28
CA SER A 382 -8.03 -23.29 -24.43
C SER A 382 -6.71 -22.94 -25.12
N LYS A 383 -6.02 -21.88 -24.69
CA LYS A 383 -4.78 -21.39 -25.32
C LYS A 383 -3.64 -21.23 -24.31
N ASP A 384 -2.43 -21.50 -24.78
CA ASP A 384 -1.18 -21.06 -24.17
C ASP A 384 -0.80 -19.72 -24.82
N VAL A 385 -0.85 -18.64 -24.05
CA VAL A 385 -0.66 -17.29 -24.59
C VAL A 385 0.68 -16.74 -24.14
N LEU A 386 1.61 -16.60 -25.09
CA LEU A 386 2.88 -15.93 -24.87
C LEU A 386 2.72 -14.46 -25.23
N ILE A 387 2.77 -13.58 -24.24
CA ILE A 387 2.49 -12.15 -24.39
C ILE A 387 3.71 -11.29 -24.06
N GLU A 388 4.02 -10.34 -24.95
CA GLU A 388 4.97 -9.25 -24.73
C GLU A 388 4.25 -8.01 -24.22
N PHE A 389 4.65 -7.49 -23.06
CA PHE A 389 4.32 -6.15 -22.60
C PHE A 389 5.42 -5.19 -23.04
N TYR A 390 5.08 -4.21 -23.87
CA TYR A 390 6.05 -3.27 -24.47
C TYR A 390 5.68 -1.80 -24.25
N ALA A 391 6.60 -0.90 -24.61
CA ALA A 391 6.37 0.53 -24.72
C ALA A 391 6.84 1.06 -26.08
N PRO A 392 6.11 1.96 -26.77
CA PRO A 392 6.47 2.42 -28.12
C PRO A 392 7.82 3.15 -28.21
N TRP A 393 8.27 3.72 -27.10
CA TRP A 393 9.54 4.44 -27.01
C TRP A 393 10.72 3.55 -26.58
N CYS A 394 10.46 2.32 -26.11
CA CYS A 394 11.48 1.41 -25.58
C CYS A 394 12.37 0.84 -26.71
N GLY A 395 13.67 1.14 -26.66
CA GLY A 395 14.63 0.68 -27.68
C GLY A 395 14.84 -0.85 -27.71
N HIS A 396 14.75 -1.53 -26.57
CA HIS A 396 14.85 -3.00 -26.52
C HIS A 396 13.63 -3.68 -27.13
N CYS A 397 12.44 -3.12 -26.93
CA CYS A 397 11.18 -3.58 -27.50
C CYS A 397 11.21 -3.47 -29.03
N LYS A 398 11.71 -2.33 -29.56
CA LYS A 398 11.90 -2.15 -31.02
C LYS A 398 12.87 -3.16 -31.64
N LYS A 399 13.90 -3.60 -30.90
CA LYS A 399 14.84 -4.63 -31.36
C LYS A 399 14.24 -6.04 -31.32
N LEU A 400 13.33 -6.30 -30.37
CA LEU A 400 12.62 -7.57 -30.24
C LEU A 400 11.52 -7.72 -31.30
N ALA A 401 10.85 -6.63 -31.67
CA ALA A 401 9.68 -6.68 -32.56
C ALA A 401 9.85 -7.57 -33.82
N PRO A 402 10.97 -7.52 -34.60
CA PRO A 402 11.14 -8.40 -35.75
C PRO A 402 11.18 -9.90 -35.38
N VAL A 403 11.84 -10.25 -34.27
CA VAL A 403 11.92 -11.62 -33.75
C VAL A 403 10.55 -12.08 -33.23
N TRP A 404 9.80 -11.18 -32.61
CA TRP A 404 8.46 -11.45 -32.10
C TRP A 404 7.45 -11.71 -33.22
N GLU A 405 7.53 -10.94 -34.32
CA GLU A 405 6.74 -11.18 -35.52
C GLU A 405 7.10 -12.52 -36.17
N GLU A 406 8.40 -12.84 -36.31
CA GLU A 406 8.84 -14.15 -36.84
C GLU A 406 8.36 -15.33 -35.97
N LEU A 407 8.38 -15.19 -34.64
CA LEU A 407 7.81 -16.17 -33.73
C LEU A 407 6.30 -16.31 -33.92
N GLY A 408 5.59 -15.19 -34.06
CA GLY A 408 4.15 -15.18 -34.37
C GLY A 408 3.84 -15.91 -35.67
N GLU A 409 4.61 -15.68 -36.73
CA GLU A 409 4.43 -16.35 -38.03
C GLU A 409 4.62 -17.86 -37.90
N LYS A 410 5.64 -18.29 -37.15
CA LYS A 410 5.94 -19.71 -36.94
C LYS A 410 4.84 -20.45 -36.17
N TYR A 411 4.19 -19.78 -35.21
CA TYR A 411 3.12 -20.36 -34.38
C TYR A 411 1.71 -19.96 -34.82
N ALA A 412 1.55 -19.26 -35.95
CA ALA A 412 0.25 -18.75 -36.42
C ALA A 412 -0.81 -19.85 -36.59
N ASP A 413 -0.39 -21.03 -37.06
CA ASP A 413 -1.26 -22.20 -37.27
C ASP A 413 -1.21 -23.21 -36.11
N HIS A 414 -0.49 -22.90 -35.02
CA HIS A 414 -0.40 -23.81 -33.88
C HIS A 414 -1.77 -23.91 -33.17
N PRO A 415 -2.30 -25.12 -32.89
CA PRO A 415 -3.67 -25.29 -32.41
C PRO A 415 -3.91 -24.63 -31.04
N SER A 416 -2.85 -24.45 -30.25
CA SER A 416 -2.97 -24.00 -28.87
C SER A 416 -2.06 -22.85 -28.46
N ILE A 417 -1.12 -22.39 -29.30
CA ILE A 417 -0.20 -21.32 -28.91
C ILE A 417 -0.66 -20.04 -29.58
N VAL A 418 -0.72 -18.95 -28.81
CA VAL A 418 -0.97 -17.60 -29.31
C VAL A 418 0.20 -16.72 -28.93
N VAL A 419 0.81 -16.07 -29.93
CA VAL A 419 1.82 -15.03 -29.70
C VAL A 419 1.12 -13.68 -29.72
N ALA A 420 1.29 -12.90 -28.66
CA ALA A 420 0.56 -11.66 -28.43
C ALA A 420 1.49 -10.53 -27.99
N LYS A 421 1.03 -9.29 -28.15
CA LYS A 421 1.70 -8.08 -27.63
C LYS A 421 0.70 -7.08 -27.10
N LEU A 422 1.08 -6.36 -26.04
CA LEU A 422 0.27 -5.33 -25.38
C LEU A 422 1.14 -4.12 -25.05
N ASP A 423 0.66 -2.93 -25.42
CA ASP A 423 1.30 -1.66 -25.07
C ASP A 423 0.97 -1.31 -23.62
N GLY A 424 1.91 -1.57 -22.71
CA GLY A 424 1.73 -1.30 -21.27
C GLY A 424 1.78 0.18 -20.89
N THR A 425 1.98 1.09 -21.85
CA THR A 425 1.85 2.54 -21.63
C THR A 425 0.44 3.05 -21.93
N GLU A 426 -0.31 2.30 -22.74
CA GLU A 426 -1.68 2.63 -23.14
C GLU A 426 -2.72 1.72 -22.46
N ASN A 427 -2.33 0.56 -21.95
CA ASN A 427 -3.24 -0.44 -21.40
C ASN A 427 -2.81 -0.91 -20.00
N ASP A 428 -3.78 -1.02 -19.09
CA ASP A 428 -3.63 -1.68 -17.80
C ASP A 428 -3.85 -3.21 -17.94
N VAL A 429 -3.43 -4.00 -16.94
CA VAL A 429 -3.74 -5.43 -16.85
C VAL A 429 -4.96 -5.62 -15.96
N PRO A 430 -6.15 -5.98 -16.51
CA PRO A 430 -7.41 -5.99 -15.77
C PRO A 430 -7.55 -7.15 -14.78
N VAL A 431 -6.84 -8.25 -14.99
CA VAL A 431 -7.07 -9.51 -14.28
C VAL A 431 -5.76 -10.02 -13.70
N LYS A 432 -5.76 -10.25 -12.38
CA LYS A 432 -4.59 -10.68 -11.58
C LYS A 432 -3.33 -9.85 -11.87
N PRO A 433 -3.36 -8.51 -11.81
CA PRO A 433 -2.18 -7.67 -12.09
C PRO A 433 -0.95 -8.05 -11.25
N GLU A 434 -1.17 -8.59 -10.05
CA GLU A 434 -0.15 -9.13 -9.15
C GLU A 434 0.59 -10.37 -9.69
N ASP A 435 0.02 -11.12 -10.64
CA ASP A 435 0.67 -12.26 -11.30
C ASP A 435 1.53 -11.79 -12.49
N PHE A 436 1.18 -10.65 -13.11
CA PHE A 436 1.89 -10.12 -14.27
C PHE A 436 3.08 -9.21 -13.90
N GLN A 437 3.00 -8.44 -12.82
CA GLN A 437 4.10 -7.63 -12.25
C GLN A 437 5.02 -6.94 -13.28
N ILE A 438 4.45 -6.09 -14.13
CA ILE A 438 5.19 -5.41 -15.18
C ILE A 438 6.05 -4.29 -14.56
N GLN A 439 7.32 -4.58 -14.26
CA GLN A 439 8.26 -3.63 -13.67
C GLN A 439 9.09 -2.84 -14.71
N GLY A 440 9.05 -3.24 -15.99
CA GLY A 440 9.81 -2.63 -17.06
C GLY A 440 9.44 -3.17 -18.43
N PHE A 441 10.12 -2.70 -19.47
CA PHE A 441 9.82 -3.08 -20.86
C PHE A 441 11.07 -3.55 -21.63
N PRO A 442 10.98 -4.62 -22.44
CA PRO A 442 9.84 -5.52 -22.55
C PRO A 442 9.80 -6.52 -21.38
N THR A 443 8.60 -6.87 -20.92
CA THR A 443 8.33 -8.00 -20.02
C THR A 443 7.57 -9.06 -20.79
N ILE A 444 7.96 -10.33 -20.67
CA ILE A 444 7.38 -11.43 -21.44
C ILE A 444 6.85 -12.49 -20.47
N LYS A 445 5.60 -12.89 -20.66
CA LYS A 445 4.93 -13.89 -19.81
C LYS A 445 4.22 -14.93 -20.68
N LEU A 446 4.15 -16.15 -20.20
CA LEU A 446 3.31 -17.22 -20.74
C LEU A 446 2.14 -17.46 -19.78
N VAL A 447 0.91 -17.36 -20.29
CA VAL A 447 -0.28 -17.82 -19.59
C VAL A 447 -0.61 -19.21 -20.08
N LYS A 448 -0.57 -20.20 -19.18
CA LYS A 448 -0.73 -21.61 -19.53
C LYS A 448 -2.19 -21.99 -19.70
N ARG A 449 -2.47 -22.77 -20.74
CA ARG A 449 -3.78 -23.34 -21.04
C ARG A 449 -4.34 -24.10 -19.83
N GLY A 450 -5.62 -23.93 -19.56
CA GLY A 450 -6.40 -24.67 -18.56
C GLY A 450 -6.17 -24.23 -17.10
N THR A 451 -4.96 -23.82 -16.73
CA THR A 451 -4.64 -23.36 -15.36
C THR A 451 -4.60 -21.83 -15.23
N ASN A 452 -4.39 -21.11 -16.32
CA ASN A 452 -4.05 -19.68 -16.34
C ASN A 452 -2.90 -19.34 -15.37
N GLU A 453 -1.97 -20.29 -15.20
CA GLU A 453 -0.71 -20.08 -14.50
C GLU A 453 0.15 -19.14 -15.34
N VAL A 454 0.61 -18.03 -14.74
CA VAL A 454 1.48 -17.05 -15.38
C VAL A 454 2.93 -17.40 -15.11
N VAL A 455 3.69 -17.70 -16.17
CA VAL A 455 5.11 -18.05 -16.11
C VAL A 455 5.93 -16.94 -16.72
N GLU A 456 6.95 -16.47 -16.01
CA GLU A 456 7.85 -15.44 -16.54
C GLU A 456 8.91 -16.00 -17.46
N TYR A 457 9.11 -15.32 -18.59
CA TYR A 457 10.23 -15.58 -19.48
C TYR A 457 11.42 -14.71 -19.08
N SER A 458 12.53 -15.34 -18.72
CA SER A 458 13.77 -14.68 -18.30
C SER A 458 15.00 -15.01 -19.19
N GLY A 459 14.78 -15.75 -20.29
CA GLY A 459 15.84 -16.11 -21.22
C GLY A 459 16.26 -14.98 -22.17
N ASP A 460 17.24 -15.25 -23.03
CA ASP A 460 17.67 -14.31 -24.06
C ASP A 460 16.55 -14.06 -25.08
N ARG A 461 16.51 -12.90 -25.72
CA ARG A 461 15.38 -12.51 -26.60
C ARG A 461 15.62 -12.92 -28.06
N SER A 462 15.95 -14.19 -28.28
CA SER A 462 16.14 -14.78 -29.61
C SER A 462 15.01 -15.74 -29.95
N LEU A 463 14.82 -16.02 -31.24
CA LEU A 463 13.78 -16.96 -31.70
C LEU A 463 13.96 -18.36 -31.09
N GLU A 464 15.21 -18.85 -31.07
CA GLU A 464 15.57 -20.18 -30.57
C GLU A 464 15.19 -20.38 -29.10
N THR A 465 15.46 -19.39 -28.24
CA THR A 465 15.18 -19.48 -26.81
C THR A 465 13.69 -19.35 -26.50
N PHE A 466 12.92 -18.60 -27.30
CA PHE A 466 11.46 -18.61 -27.21
C PHE A 466 10.87 -19.97 -27.60
N GLU A 467 11.40 -20.61 -28.63
CA GLU A 467 10.97 -21.96 -29.04
C GLU A 467 11.29 -23.00 -27.98
N GLU A 468 12.50 -22.96 -27.41
CA GLU A 468 12.88 -23.85 -26.31
C GLU A 468 11.95 -23.66 -25.10
N PHE A 469 11.66 -22.40 -24.75
CA PHE A 469 10.76 -22.08 -23.65
C PHE A 469 9.34 -22.60 -23.89
N LEU A 470 8.77 -22.37 -25.07
CA LEU A 470 7.46 -22.91 -25.45
C LEU A 470 7.48 -24.44 -25.44
N SER A 471 8.51 -25.08 -25.99
CA SER A 471 8.62 -26.55 -26.00
C SER A 471 8.69 -27.17 -24.60
N THR A 472 9.21 -26.43 -23.62
CA THR A 472 9.35 -26.87 -22.22
C THR A 472 8.07 -26.66 -21.41
N HIS A 473 7.33 -25.58 -21.69
CA HIS A 473 6.19 -25.16 -20.86
C HIS A 473 4.82 -25.47 -21.48
N VAL A 474 4.77 -25.68 -22.79
CA VAL A 474 3.56 -26.06 -23.53
C VAL A 474 3.55 -27.56 -23.74
N ALA A 475 2.47 -28.22 -23.32
CA ALA A 475 2.29 -29.65 -23.57
C ALA A 475 2.22 -29.93 -25.09
N PRO A 476 2.84 -31.01 -25.59
CA PRO A 476 2.83 -31.32 -27.03
C PRO A 476 1.41 -31.43 -27.58
N ALA A 477 1.18 -30.80 -28.74
CA ALA A 477 -0.06 -30.96 -29.49
C ALA A 477 -0.30 -32.46 -29.76
N GLY A 478 -1.33 -33.02 -29.15
CA GLY A 478 -1.66 -34.44 -29.19
C GLY A 478 -1.68 -35.15 -27.84
N VAL A 479 -1.04 -34.62 -26.77
CA VAL A 479 -1.19 -35.22 -25.42
C VAL A 479 -2.55 -34.86 -24.81
N VAL A 480 -3.07 -33.67 -25.11
CA VAL A 480 -4.41 -33.26 -24.66
C VAL A 480 -5.52 -33.96 -25.46
N GLU A 481 -5.38 -34.10 -26.78
CA GLU A 481 -6.30 -34.92 -27.58
C GLU A 481 -6.31 -36.37 -27.10
N LYS A 482 -5.16 -36.95 -26.72
CA LYS A 482 -5.11 -38.29 -26.14
C LYS A 482 -5.67 -38.38 -24.72
N VAL A 483 -5.62 -37.29 -23.95
CA VAL A 483 -6.24 -37.21 -22.61
C VAL A 483 -7.75 -36.98 -22.71
N GLU A 484 -8.23 -36.27 -23.74
CA GLU A 484 -9.65 -36.12 -24.08
C GLU A 484 -10.22 -37.38 -24.73
N GLU A 485 -9.45 -38.09 -25.55
CA GLU A 485 -9.74 -39.42 -26.11
C GLU A 485 -9.77 -40.48 -24.99
N LEU A 486 -8.79 -40.50 -24.07
CA LEU A 486 -8.82 -41.36 -22.87
C LEU A 486 -9.96 -41.00 -21.90
N ALA A 487 -10.37 -39.74 -21.81
CA ALA A 487 -11.53 -39.32 -21.02
C ALA A 487 -12.87 -39.69 -21.71
N GLY A 488 -12.89 -39.73 -23.04
CA GLY A 488 -13.96 -40.29 -23.87
C GLY A 488 -14.06 -41.81 -23.72
N ASP A 489 -12.93 -42.53 -23.83
CA ASP A 489 -12.83 -43.98 -23.67
C ASP A 489 -13.21 -44.45 -22.26
N VAL A 490 -12.95 -43.65 -21.21
CA VAL A 490 -13.42 -43.92 -19.84
C VAL A 490 -14.94 -43.72 -19.72
N LYS A 491 -15.51 -42.77 -20.45
CA LYS A 491 -16.97 -42.56 -20.54
C LYS A 491 -17.65 -43.69 -21.33
N ASP A 492 -17.04 -44.14 -22.40
CA ASP A 492 -17.55 -45.22 -23.25
C ASP A 492 -17.33 -46.60 -22.61
N ALA A 493 -16.25 -46.81 -21.84
CA ALA A 493 -16.06 -47.99 -21.00
C ALA A 493 -17.01 -48.01 -19.78
N ALA A 494 -17.39 -46.84 -19.25
CA ALA A 494 -18.44 -46.71 -18.25
C ALA A 494 -19.83 -46.98 -18.83
N ALA A 495 -20.09 -46.55 -20.07
CA ALA A 495 -21.33 -46.86 -20.80
C ALA A 495 -21.42 -48.34 -21.22
N ALA A 496 -20.30 -48.96 -21.62
CA ALA A 496 -20.23 -50.39 -21.95
C ALA A 496 -20.37 -51.29 -20.70
N LYS A 497 -19.84 -50.88 -19.53
CA LYS A 497 -20.09 -51.56 -18.25
C LYS A 497 -21.54 -51.47 -17.78
N VAL A 498 -22.29 -50.44 -18.18
CA VAL A 498 -23.72 -50.32 -17.88
C VAL A 498 -24.57 -51.23 -18.77
N ALA A 499 -24.10 -51.56 -19.99
CA ALA A 499 -24.82 -52.42 -20.92
C ALA A 499 -24.66 -53.93 -20.67
N GLU A 500 -23.58 -54.37 -20.01
CA GLU A 500 -23.26 -55.80 -19.82
C GLU A 500 -23.62 -56.35 -18.42
N THR A 501 -24.39 -55.61 -17.61
CA THR A 501 -24.81 -56.05 -16.25
C THR A 501 -26.30 -56.40 -16.17
N GLY A 502 -26.86 -56.94 -17.26
CA GLY A 502 -28.27 -57.35 -17.36
C GLY A 502 -28.53 -58.85 -17.17
N GLU A 503 -27.54 -59.73 -17.24
CA GLU A 503 -27.77 -61.16 -17.04
C GLU A 503 -26.60 -61.86 -16.33
N LYS A 504 -26.94 -62.51 -15.20
CA LYS A 504 -26.14 -63.50 -14.46
C LYS A 504 -25.07 -63.00 -13.48
N ALA A 505 -25.55 -62.24 -12.50
CA ALA A 505 -25.03 -62.31 -11.14
C ALA A 505 -25.66 -63.50 -10.38
N GLU A 506 -25.32 -64.75 -10.72
CA GLU A 506 -25.45 -65.84 -9.73
C GLU A 506 -24.62 -67.10 -10.07
N GLU A 507 -23.41 -66.94 -10.58
CA GLU A 507 -22.39 -67.99 -10.47
C GLU A 507 -21.04 -67.29 -10.65
N LEU A 508 -20.03 -67.67 -9.87
CA LEU A 508 -18.73 -66.99 -9.74
C LEU A 508 -18.69 -65.82 -8.75
N LYS A 509 -19.38 -66.01 -7.63
CA LYS A 509 -18.90 -65.56 -6.30
C LYS A 509 -17.51 -66.11 -5.91
N ASP A 510 -16.92 -67.02 -6.70
CA ASP A 510 -15.65 -67.69 -6.37
C ASP A 510 -14.42 -67.20 -7.16
N ALA A 511 -14.56 -66.30 -8.14
CA ALA A 511 -13.42 -65.74 -8.89
C ALA A 511 -12.92 -64.40 -8.34
N ALA A 512 -13.45 -63.93 -7.21
CA ALA A 512 -12.97 -62.78 -6.45
C ALA A 512 -11.71 -63.09 -5.60
N ALA A 513 -11.07 -64.25 -5.76
CA ALA A 513 -9.94 -64.67 -4.93
C ALA A 513 -8.55 -64.60 -5.60
N ALA A 514 -8.42 -64.19 -6.88
CA ALA A 514 -7.14 -64.37 -7.59
C ALA A 514 -6.49 -63.14 -8.28
N LYS A 515 -7.09 -61.94 -8.28
CA LYS A 515 -6.46 -60.76 -8.94
C LYS A 515 -6.63 -59.43 -8.18
N ALA A 516 -6.50 -59.46 -6.87
CA ALA A 516 -6.43 -58.27 -6.02
C ALA A 516 -4.98 -57.87 -5.63
N GLY A 517 -3.96 -58.45 -6.28
CA GLY A 517 -2.55 -58.24 -5.93
C GLY A 517 -1.92 -56.98 -6.55
N ASP A 518 -2.07 -56.78 -7.86
CA ASP A 518 -1.10 -55.94 -8.59
C ASP A 518 -1.40 -54.43 -8.62
N ALA A 519 -2.57 -53.97 -8.17
CA ALA A 519 -2.94 -52.53 -8.17
C ALA A 519 -2.77 -51.84 -6.81
N LYS A 520 -2.47 -52.58 -5.74
CA LYS A 520 -2.26 -52.04 -4.39
C LYS A 520 -0.78 -51.73 -4.11
N GLU A 521 0.13 -52.38 -4.84
CA GLU A 521 1.58 -52.23 -4.69
C GLU A 521 2.09 -50.93 -5.32
N ALA A 522 1.65 -50.59 -6.54
CA ALA A 522 2.03 -49.34 -7.21
C ALA A 522 1.54 -48.05 -6.50
N ALA A 523 0.39 -48.11 -5.80
CA ALA A 523 -0.14 -46.99 -5.02
C ALA A 523 0.56 -46.83 -3.66
N LYS A 524 1.10 -47.93 -3.11
CA LYS A 524 1.89 -47.91 -1.88
C LYS A 524 3.31 -47.40 -2.14
N ASP A 525 3.93 -47.82 -3.25
CA ASP A 525 5.28 -47.39 -3.63
C ASP A 525 5.36 -45.89 -3.96
N THR A 526 4.29 -45.32 -4.52
CA THR A 526 4.22 -43.86 -4.81
C THR A 526 3.95 -43.03 -3.55
N ALA A 527 3.18 -43.57 -2.59
CA ALA A 527 2.93 -42.92 -1.30
C ALA A 527 4.13 -43.02 -0.33
N GLU A 528 4.85 -44.14 -0.35
CA GLU A 528 6.11 -44.33 0.40
C GLU A 528 7.25 -43.48 -0.17
N ALA A 529 7.36 -43.33 -1.51
CA ALA A 529 8.31 -42.43 -2.14
C ALA A 529 8.04 -40.93 -1.86
N ALA A 530 6.76 -40.54 -1.74
CA ALA A 530 6.37 -39.17 -1.37
C ALA A 530 6.60 -38.89 0.13
N ALA A 531 6.38 -39.88 1.00
CA ALA A 531 6.67 -39.77 2.43
C ALA A 531 8.18 -39.75 2.73
N GLN A 532 8.98 -40.50 1.96
CA GLN A 532 10.44 -40.54 2.10
C GLN A 532 11.10 -39.23 1.66
N LYS A 533 10.66 -38.63 0.55
CA LYS A 533 11.10 -37.28 0.14
C LYS A 533 10.68 -36.18 1.12
N ALA A 534 9.51 -36.30 1.75
CA ALA A 534 9.07 -35.36 2.79
C ALA A 534 9.88 -35.49 4.10
N SER A 535 10.37 -36.69 4.42
CA SER A 535 11.30 -36.93 5.54
C SER A 535 12.69 -36.35 5.25
N GLU A 536 13.24 -36.57 4.05
CA GLU A 536 14.57 -36.08 3.66
C GLU A 536 14.64 -34.54 3.64
N ILE A 537 13.58 -33.87 3.22
CA ILE A 537 13.48 -32.39 3.27
C ILE A 537 13.38 -31.88 4.72
N LYS A 538 12.68 -32.63 5.59
CA LYS A 538 12.53 -32.29 7.02
C LYS A 538 13.83 -32.50 7.79
N ASP A 539 14.57 -33.57 7.47
CA ASP A 539 15.85 -33.90 8.09
C ASP A 539 16.97 -32.95 7.60
N ALA A 540 16.98 -32.59 6.31
CA ALA A 540 17.89 -31.56 5.77
C ALA A 540 17.60 -30.15 6.32
N ALA A 541 16.34 -29.82 6.62
CA ALA A 541 15.96 -28.57 7.27
C ALA A 541 16.33 -28.56 8.77
N ALA A 542 16.23 -29.70 9.45
CA ALA A 542 16.64 -29.85 10.85
C ALA A 542 18.17 -29.82 11.02
N GLU A 543 18.93 -30.38 10.06
CA GLU A 543 20.39 -30.35 10.03
C GLU A 543 20.92 -28.93 9.81
N LYS A 544 20.36 -28.17 8.86
CA LYS A 544 20.71 -26.75 8.66
C LYS A 544 20.34 -25.86 9.85
N LEU A 545 19.26 -26.18 10.55
CA LEU A 545 18.88 -25.51 11.79
C LEU A 545 19.83 -25.83 12.96
N ALA A 546 20.35 -27.05 13.03
CA ALA A 546 21.36 -27.44 14.02
C ALA A 546 22.72 -26.78 13.74
N GLU A 547 23.12 -26.70 12.46
CA GLU A 547 24.35 -26.01 12.03
C GLU A 547 24.28 -24.50 12.30
N ALA A 548 23.12 -23.87 12.06
CA ALA A 548 22.88 -22.46 12.38
C ALA A 548 22.90 -22.20 13.90
N LYS A 549 22.32 -23.08 14.72
CA LYS A 549 22.37 -22.99 16.19
C LYS A 549 23.79 -23.17 16.73
N SER A 550 24.59 -24.04 16.13
CA SER A 550 26.00 -24.22 16.47
C SER A 550 26.83 -22.96 16.20
N LYS A 551 26.65 -22.32 15.03
CA LYS A 551 27.35 -21.08 14.66
C LYS A 551 26.95 -19.89 15.55
N VAL A 552 25.71 -19.85 16.02
CA VAL A 552 25.24 -18.86 17.01
C VAL A 552 25.88 -19.08 18.39
N THR A 553 26.13 -20.33 18.78
CA THR A 553 26.85 -20.64 20.03
C THR A 553 28.33 -20.31 19.94
N GLU A 554 29.00 -20.60 18.81
CA GLU A 554 30.40 -20.20 18.58
C GLU A 554 30.56 -18.66 18.55
N LEU A 555 29.59 -17.94 17.98
CA LEU A 555 29.54 -16.48 18.02
C LEU A 555 29.33 -15.93 19.43
N LYS A 556 28.53 -16.61 20.28
CA LYS A 556 28.35 -16.25 21.70
C LYS A 556 29.63 -16.44 22.51
N GLU A 557 30.39 -17.49 22.25
CA GLU A 557 31.66 -17.76 22.94
C GLU A 557 32.78 -16.81 22.46
N ALA A 558 32.85 -16.51 21.16
CA ALA A 558 33.78 -15.52 20.60
C ALA A 558 33.50 -14.08 21.10
N PHE A 559 32.24 -13.76 21.44
CA PHE A 559 31.85 -12.47 22.01
C PHE A 559 32.07 -12.39 23.53
N ALA A 560 32.12 -13.52 24.23
CA ALA A 560 32.36 -13.57 25.68
C ALA A 560 33.83 -13.31 26.05
N ASP A 561 34.78 -13.60 25.14
CA ASP A 561 36.21 -13.34 25.33
C ASP A 561 36.63 -11.89 24.96
N SER A 562 35.72 -11.10 24.39
CA SER A 562 35.97 -9.73 23.93
C SER A 562 35.03 -8.74 24.63
N VAL A 563 35.59 -8.02 25.60
CA VAL A 563 35.09 -6.76 26.18
C VAL A 563 34.10 -6.88 27.35
N GLY A 564 34.66 -6.73 28.55
CA GLY A 564 33.94 -6.19 29.70
C GLY A 564 33.59 -4.71 29.50
N HIS A 565 32.45 -4.31 30.07
CA HIS A 565 31.80 -2.98 30.04
C HIS A 565 30.93 -2.66 28.81
N ALA A 566 29.77 -3.32 28.69
CA ALA A 566 28.54 -2.74 28.13
C ALA A 566 27.35 -3.67 28.43
N LYS A 567 26.71 -3.56 29.60
CA LYS A 567 25.61 -4.47 29.98
C LYS A 567 24.22 -4.06 29.46
N ASP A 568 24.04 -2.80 29.04
CA ASP A 568 22.69 -2.29 28.76
C ASP A 568 22.35 -2.15 27.26
N VAL A 569 23.35 -2.17 26.36
CA VAL A 569 23.13 -2.16 24.89
C VAL A 569 23.03 -3.58 24.31
N ALA A 570 23.64 -4.57 24.98
CA ALA A 570 23.57 -5.98 24.60
C ALA A 570 22.21 -6.62 24.93
N ALA A 571 21.51 -6.13 25.95
CA ALA A 571 20.17 -6.60 26.30
C ALA A 571 19.10 -6.15 25.28
N LEU A 572 19.28 -4.96 24.68
CA LEU A 572 18.38 -4.45 23.64
C LEU A 572 18.52 -5.20 22.32
N LYS A 573 19.77 -5.46 21.88
CA LYS A 573 20.03 -6.20 20.63
C LYS A 573 19.73 -7.70 20.72
N LEU A 574 19.76 -8.28 21.93
CA LEU A 574 19.35 -9.67 22.17
C LEU A 574 17.81 -9.81 22.14
N ALA A 575 17.08 -8.82 22.65
CA ALA A 575 15.62 -8.76 22.56
C ALA A 575 15.13 -8.58 21.11
N GLU A 576 15.81 -7.78 20.29
CA GLU A 576 15.50 -7.60 18.86
C GLU A 576 15.72 -8.90 18.03
N ALA A 577 16.71 -9.73 18.42
CA ALA A 577 16.98 -11.02 17.78
C ALA A 577 16.02 -12.14 18.21
N GLU A 578 15.50 -12.10 19.45
CA GLU A 578 14.48 -13.03 19.93
C GLU A 578 13.10 -12.74 19.31
N VAL A 579 12.80 -11.47 19.01
CA VAL A 579 11.59 -11.04 18.29
C VAL A 579 11.62 -11.50 16.83
N THR A 580 12.74 -11.39 16.13
CA THR A 580 12.86 -11.86 14.72
C THR A 580 12.78 -13.38 14.58
N VAL A 581 13.24 -14.14 15.59
CA VAL A 581 13.07 -15.61 15.64
C VAL A 581 11.62 -16.00 15.92
N ALA A 582 10.91 -15.26 16.77
CA ALA A 582 9.48 -15.46 17.02
C ALA A 582 8.62 -15.11 15.79
N GLU A 583 8.98 -14.08 15.04
CA GLU A 583 8.33 -13.69 13.78
C GLU A 583 8.55 -14.72 12.66
N LEU A 584 9.76 -15.31 12.56
CA LEU A 584 10.04 -16.40 11.62
C LEU A 584 9.34 -17.71 12.02
N GLN A 585 9.15 -17.97 13.32
CA GLN A 585 8.35 -19.09 13.82
C GLN A 585 6.85 -18.89 13.59
N ALA A 586 6.35 -17.66 13.72
CA ALA A 586 4.97 -17.30 13.40
C ALA A 586 4.68 -17.41 11.90
N ALA A 587 5.58 -16.91 11.03
CA ALA A 587 5.46 -17.02 9.58
C ALA A 587 5.59 -18.47 9.07
N ALA A 588 6.38 -19.32 9.73
CA ALA A 588 6.47 -20.76 9.42
C ALA A 588 5.24 -21.55 9.92
N ALA A 589 4.63 -21.13 11.03
CA ALA A 589 3.38 -21.72 11.55
C ALA A 589 2.16 -21.30 10.73
N GLU A 590 2.13 -20.07 10.23
CA GLU A 590 1.09 -19.52 9.34
C GLU A 590 1.08 -20.27 7.99
N LYS A 591 2.24 -20.42 7.33
CA LYS A 591 2.34 -21.20 6.07
C LYS A 591 2.06 -22.71 6.25
N ALA A 592 2.32 -23.28 7.43
CA ALA A 592 1.94 -24.66 7.75
C ALA A 592 0.44 -24.82 8.08
N GLY A 593 -0.20 -23.76 8.60
CA GLY A 593 -1.64 -23.66 8.84
C GLY A 593 -2.43 -23.55 7.53
N GLU A 594 -2.00 -22.69 6.61
CA GLU A 594 -2.64 -22.48 5.30
C GLU A 594 -2.62 -23.75 4.43
N ALA A 595 -1.54 -24.54 4.46
CA ALA A 595 -1.46 -25.82 3.76
C ALA A 595 -2.38 -26.90 4.35
N LYS A 596 -2.62 -26.89 5.68
CA LYS A 596 -3.57 -27.79 6.35
C LYS A 596 -5.03 -27.37 6.12
N ASP A 597 -5.33 -26.08 6.14
CA ASP A 597 -6.68 -25.55 5.91
C ASP A 597 -7.12 -25.71 4.44
N ALA A 598 -6.19 -25.57 3.49
CA ALA A 598 -6.43 -25.88 2.08
C ALA A 598 -6.66 -27.39 1.84
N ALA A 599 -5.94 -28.27 2.56
CA ALA A 599 -6.14 -29.71 2.50
C ALA A 599 -7.46 -30.14 3.19
N ALA A 600 -7.81 -29.53 4.32
CA ALA A 600 -9.06 -29.77 5.04
C ALA A 600 -10.28 -29.26 4.25
N LYS A 601 -10.20 -28.09 3.59
CA LYS A 601 -11.25 -27.61 2.67
C LYS A 601 -11.40 -28.49 1.45
N LYS A 602 -10.30 -29.01 0.89
CA LYS A 602 -10.34 -29.98 -0.23
C LYS A 602 -10.93 -31.33 0.21
N LEU A 603 -10.61 -31.80 1.41
CA LEU A 603 -11.17 -33.03 1.98
C LEU A 603 -12.66 -32.89 2.31
N ALA A 604 -13.08 -31.78 2.94
CA ALA A 604 -14.48 -31.50 3.24
C ALA A 604 -15.33 -31.34 1.96
N LYS A 605 -14.77 -30.71 0.91
CA LYS A 605 -15.42 -30.61 -0.40
C LYS A 605 -15.52 -31.96 -1.10
N ALA A 606 -14.55 -32.86 -0.91
CA ALA A 606 -14.60 -34.22 -1.42
C ALA A 606 -15.61 -35.08 -0.64
N GLU A 607 -15.68 -34.97 0.69
CA GLU A 607 -16.63 -35.68 1.53
C GLU A 607 -18.08 -35.24 1.27
N ALA A 608 -18.32 -33.94 1.06
CA ALA A 608 -19.61 -33.41 0.66
C ALA A 608 -20.07 -33.95 -0.72
N LYS A 609 -19.13 -34.03 -1.68
CA LYS A 609 -19.41 -34.57 -3.01
C LYS A 609 -19.65 -36.08 -3.00
N VAL A 610 -19.00 -36.82 -2.10
CA VAL A 610 -19.26 -38.26 -1.88
C VAL A 610 -20.63 -38.47 -1.22
N ALA A 611 -21.04 -37.61 -0.29
CA ALA A 611 -22.36 -37.68 0.33
C ALA A 611 -23.48 -37.36 -0.67
N GLU A 612 -23.30 -36.37 -1.54
CA GLU A 612 -24.23 -36.01 -2.61
C GLU A 612 -24.42 -37.15 -3.62
N LEU A 613 -23.30 -37.78 -4.04
CA LEU A 613 -23.34 -38.94 -4.95
C LEU A 613 -23.98 -40.17 -4.32
N LYS A 614 -23.82 -40.36 -3.00
CA LYS A 614 -24.46 -41.46 -2.26
C LYS A 614 -25.97 -41.24 -2.14
N ALA A 615 -26.41 -40.02 -1.87
CA ALA A 615 -27.83 -39.67 -1.83
C ALA A 615 -28.50 -39.84 -3.20
N ALA A 616 -27.84 -39.41 -4.28
CA ALA A 616 -28.32 -39.60 -5.65
C ALA A 616 -28.40 -41.10 -6.04
N ALA A 617 -27.49 -41.93 -5.54
CA ALA A 617 -27.52 -43.38 -5.75
C ALA A 617 -28.66 -44.06 -4.97
N GLU A 618 -28.95 -43.60 -3.76
CA GLU A 618 -30.07 -44.11 -2.94
C GLU A 618 -31.43 -43.71 -3.51
N GLU A 619 -31.56 -42.50 -4.07
CA GLU A 619 -32.75 -42.03 -4.79
C GLU A 619 -33.01 -42.85 -6.06
N LYS A 620 -31.97 -43.08 -6.87
CA LYS A 620 -32.04 -43.95 -8.07
C LYS A 620 -32.41 -45.40 -7.73
N ALA A 621 -31.94 -45.91 -6.59
CA ALA A 621 -32.28 -47.25 -6.12
C ALA A 621 -33.74 -47.34 -5.60
N ALA A 622 -34.30 -46.24 -5.09
CA ALA A 622 -35.71 -46.16 -4.72
C ALA A 622 -36.63 -46.08 -5.95
N GLU A 623 -36.29 -45.25 -6.93
CA GLU A 623 -37.01 -45.16 -8.22
C GLU A 623 -37.02 -46.51 -8.94
N ALA A 624 -35.90 -47.23 -8.94
CA ALA A 624 -35.80 -48.57 -9.53
C ALA A 624 -36.68 -49.60 -8.81
N LYS A 625 -36.82 -49.51 -7.48
CA LYS A 625 -37.72 -50.38 -6.71
C LYS A 625 -39.19 -50.08 -6.96
N GLU A 626 -39.56 -48.82 -7.13
CA GLU A 626 -40.93 -48.41 -7.43
C GLU A 626 -41.34 -48.83 -8.85
N THR A 627 -40.41 -48.72 -9.80
CA THR A 627 -40.60 -49.18 -11.19
C THR A 627 -40.75 -50.70 -11.26
N LEU A 628 -39.97 -51.43 -10.46
CA LEU A 628 -40.05 -52.90 -10.35
C LEU A 628 -41.36 -53.35 -9.66
N ALA A 629 -41.82 -52.63 -8.63
CA ALA A 629 -43.09 -52.90 -7.98
C ALA A 629 -44.30 -52.65 -8.91
N GLY A 630 -44.22 -51.63 -9.77
CA GLY A 630 -45.22 -51.39 -10.82
C GLY A 630 -45.25 -52.49 -11.88
N ALA A 631 -44.08 -52.93 -12.36
CA ALA A 631 -43.98 -54.00 -13.36
C ALA A 631 -44.47 -55.37 -12.84
N ILE A 632 -44.27 -55.66 -11.55
CA ILE A 632 -44.79 -56.88 -10.90
C ILE A 632 -46.32 -56.82 -10.71
N HIS A 633 -46.92 -55.63 -10.61
CA HIS A 633 -48.37 -55.49 -10.47
C HIS A 633 -49.13 -55.62 -11.81
N ASP A 634 -48.46 -55.36 -12.94
CA ASP A 634 -49.03 -55.51 -14.29
C ASP A 634 -48.88 -56.95 -14.87
N GLU A 635 -48.02 -57.79 -14.28
CA GLU A 635 -47.85 -59.21 -14.66
C GLU A 635 -48.58 -60.22 -13.74
N LEU A 636 -49.23 -59.75 -12.67
CA LEU A 636 -50.14 -60.53 -11.82
C LEU A 636 -51.60 -60.20 -12.14
#